data_AF-A0A452RAZ7-F1
#
_entry.id   AF-A0A452RAZ7-F1
#
_cell.length_a   1.000
_cell.length_b   1.000
_cell.length_c   1.000
_cell.angle_alpha   90.00
_cell.angle_beta   90.00
_cell.angle_gamma   90.00
#
_symmetry.space_group_name_H-M   'P 1'
#
loop_
_entity.id
_entity.type
_entity.pdbx_description
1 polymer ?
#
loop_
_entity_poly.entity_id
_entity_poly.type
_entity_poly.pdbx_seq_one_letter_code
_entity_poly.pdbx_strand_id
1 'polypeptide(L)'
;GVDLDVLKDILCNSQSYKIINFAPSLLRIIVSDHVEFPVRQAAAIYLKNMVTQYWPDREPPPGEAVFPFNIHENDRQQIRDNIVEGIIRSPDLVRVQLTMCLRAIIKYDFPGHWPAVVDKIDYYLQSQSSGSWLGSLLCLYQLVKTYEYKKAEEREPLIAAMQIFLPRIQQQIMQLLPDSSHYSVLLQKQILKIFYALVQYALPLQLVNNQTMTAWMEIFRTIIDRTVPPETLQIDEDDRPELVWWKCKKWALHIVARLFERYGSPGNVTKEYFEFSEFFLKTYAVGIQQVLLKILDQYRQKEYVAPRVLQQAFNYLNQGIVHSVTWKQMKPHIQNISEDVIFSVMCYKDEDEELWQEDPYEYIRMKFDIFEDYASPTTAAQTLLYTAAKKRKEVLPKMMAFCYQILTDPNFDPRKKDGALHVIGSLADILLKKSLFKDQMELLLQNHVFPLLLSNLGYLRARSCWVLHAFSSLKFHNELNLRNAVELAKKSLIEDKEMPVKVEAALALQSLISNQTQAKEYMKPHVRPIMQELLHIVRETENDDVTNVIQKMICEYSQEVASIAVDMTQHLAEIFGKVLQSDEYEEIEDKTVMAMGILHTIDTILTVVEDHKEVTQQLENICLRIIDLVLQKHVIEFYEEILSLAYSLTCHGISPQMWQLLGILYEVFQQDCFEYFTDMMPLLHNYVTIDTDTLLSNPKHLEILFTMCRKVLCGDAGEDAECHAAKLLEVIILQCKGKGIDQVIHVWKIYHIYFSCSSVDGHLDFFHFIIIIIIIIIKRFYLFIRDRDSQREREHKQGEWERKKQAHSGGA
;
A
#
# COMPACT_ATOMS: atom_id res chain seq x y z
N GLY A 1 -15.09 -45.86 9.26
CA GLY A 1 -16.03 -45.26 8.30
C GLY A 1 -16.91 -44.30 9.05
N VAL A 2 -16.49 -43.04 9.14
CA VAL A 2 -17.43 -41.93 9.38
C VAL A 2 -17.63 -41.38 7.98
N ASP A 3 -18.83 -41.56 7.44
CA ASP A 3 -19.17 -41.22 6.06
C ASP A 3 -18.96 -39.72 5.79
N LEU A 4 -18.42 -39.41 4.61
CA LEU A 4 -18.34 -38.04 4.08
C LEU A 4 -19.71 -37.34 4.11
N ASP A 5 -20.79 -38.10 4.02
CA ASP A 5 -22.17 -37.61 4.08
C ASP A 5 -22.56 -37.10 5.47
N VAL A 6 -22.02 -37.67 6.56
CA VAL A 6 -22.25 -37.16 7.93
C VAL A 6 -21.50 -35.85 8.14
N LEU A 7 -20.30 -35.71 7.58
CA LEU A 7 -19.53 -34.46 7.65
C LEU A 7 -20.19 -33.37 6.80
N LYS A 8 -20.75 -33.72 5.63
CA LYS A 8 -21.59 -32.82 4.83
C LYS A 8 -22.86 -32.39 5.57
N ASP A 9 -23.58 -33.31 6.20
CA ASP A 9 -24.79 -32.97 6.97
C ASP A 9 -24.46 -32.08 8.18
N ILE A 10 -23.33 -32.31 8.86
CA ILE A 10 -22.86 -31.48 9.96
C ILE A 10 -22.45 -30.08 9.49
N LEU A 11 -21.79 -29.98 8.33
CA LEU A 11 -21.38 -28.71 7.71
C LEU A 11 -22.58 -27.93 7.12
N CYS A 12 -23.62 -28.63 6.63
CA CYS A 12 -24.84 -28.04 6.10
C CYS A 12 -25.84 -27.63 7.20
N ASN A 13 -25.78 -28.19 8.40
CA ASN A 13 -26.62 -27.76 9.51
C ASN A 13 -26.06 -26.50 10.18
N SER A 14 -26.76 -25.38 10.04
CA SER A 14 -26.36 -24.04 10.49
C SER A 14 -26.22 -23.85 12.01
N GLN A 15 -26.30 -24.92 12.83
CA GLN A 15 -26.13 -24.86 14.29
C GLN A 15 -25.20 -25.94 14.88
N SER A 16 -24.63 -26.86 14.09
CA SER A 16 -23.78 -27.95 14.61
C SER A 16 -22.52 -27.46 15.34
N TYR A 17 -22.00 -26.29 14.95
CA TYR A 17 -20.83 -25.66 15.57
C TYR A 17 -21.06 -25.26 17.04
N LYS A 18 -22.32 -25.20 17.49
CA LYS A 18 -22.69 -24.86 18.88
C LYS A 18 -22.62 -26.05 19.85
N ILE A 19 -22.33 -27.26 19.36
CA ILE A 19 -22.25 -28.47 20.19
C ILE A 19 -20.95 -28.48 20.99
N ILE A 20 -21.03 -28.73 22.30
CA ILE A 20 -19.86 -28.90 23.18
C ILE A 20 -19.06 -30.15 22.73
N ASN A 21 -17.74 -30.04 22.71
CA ASN A 21 -16.76 -30.97 22.13
C ASN A 21 -16.70 -31.00 20.59
N PHE A 22 -17.41 -30.14 19.88
CA PHE A 22 -17.31 -30.08 18.42
C PHE A 22 -15.91 -29.68 17.96
N ALA A 23 -15.36 -28.60 18.52
CA ALA A 23 -14.06 -28.08 18.15
C ALA A 23 -12.89 -29.03 18.47
N PRO A 24 -12.83 -29.66 19.67
CA PRO A 24 -11.88 -30.73 19.95
C PRO A 24 -12.03 -31.95 19.04
N SER A 25 -13.26 -32.30 18.64
CA SER A 25 -13.50 -33.43 17.73
C SER A 25 -12.94 -33.16 16.34
N LEU A 26 -13.07 -31.93 15.82
CA LEU A 26 -12.42 -31.52 14.57
C LEU A 26 -10.90 -31.68 14.69
N LEU A 27 -10.28 -31.24 15.78
CA LEU A 27 -8.84 -31.42 15.99
C LEU A 27 -8.43 -32.90 15.97
N ARG A 28 -9.23 -33.79 16.60
CA ARG A 28 -9.00 -35.24 16.56
C ARG A 28 -9.11 -35.82 15.15
N ILE A 29 -10.07 -35.37 14.35
CA ILE A 29 -10.22 -35.77 12.94
C ILE A 29 -8.99 -35.35 12.14
N ILE A 30 -8.53 -34.10 12.32
CA ILE A 30 -7.39 -33.53 11.60
C ILE A 30 -6.09 -34.33 11.83
N VAL A 31 -5.84 -34.76 13.06
CA VAL A 31 -4.63 -35.50 13.44
C VAL A 31 -4.73 -37.02 13.26
N SER A 32 -5.90 -37.54 12.85
CA SER A 32 -6.12 -38.97 12.67
C SER A 32 -5.58 -39.45 11.32
N ASP A 33 -4.68 -40.43 11.34
CA ASP A 33 -4.18 -41.08 10.13
C ASP A 33 -5.18 -42.07 9.52
N HIS A 34 -6.30 -42.33 10.19
CA HIS A 34 -7.38 -43.19 9.69
C HIS A 34 -8.43 -42.42 8.88
N VAL A 35 -8.30 -41.09 8.77
CA VAL A 35 -9.20 -40.23 8.01
C VAL A 35 -8.53 -39.80 6.72
N GLU A 36 -9.28 -39.78 5.61
CA GLU A 36 -8.77 -39.37 4.32
C GLU A 36 -8.28 -37.92 4.32
N PHE A 37 -7.20 -37.66 3.57
CA PHE A 37 -6.53 -36.36 3.56
C PHE A 37 -7.44 -35.18 3.18
N PRO A 38 -8.32 -35.25 2.16
CA PRO A 38 -9.23 -34.14 1.84
C PRO A 38 -10.15 -33.76 3.00
N VAL A 39 -10.62 -34.75 3.76
CA VAL A 39 -11.46 -34.53 4.95
C VAL A 39 -10.66 -33.86 6.07
N ARG A 40 -9.41 -34.31 6.30
CA ARG A 40 -8.50 -33.66 7.27
C ARG A 40 -8.24 -32.21 6.92
N GLN A 41 -8.02 -31.91 5.63
CA GLN A 41 -7.79 -30.55 5.15
C GLN A 41 -9.03 -29.67 5.32
N ALA A 42 -10.22 -30.15 4.93
CA ALA A 42 -11.48 -29.44 5.12
C ALA A 42 -11.77 -29.16 6.60
N ALA A 43 -11.57 -30.17 7.46
CA ALA A 43 -11.73 -30.01 8.91
C ALA A 43 -10.75 -28.97 9.49
N ALA A 44 -9.52 -28.90 8.99
CA ALA A 44 -8.52 -27.92 9.44
C ALA A 44 -8.88 -26.49 9.01
N ILE A 45 -9.41 -26.30 7.80
CA ILE A 45 -9.92 -25.00 7.33
C ILE A 45 -11.12 -24.57 8.18
N TYR A 46 -12.05 -25.49 8.46
CA TYR A 46 -13.20 -25.20 9.29
C TYR A 46 -12.81 -24.83 10.72
N LEU A 47 -11.92 -25.61 11.34
CA LEU A 47 -11.42 -25.33 12.69
C LEU A 47 -10.74 -23.96 12.75
N LYS A 48 -9.95 -23.60 11.73
CA LYS A 48 -9.35 -22.26 11.63
C LYS A 48 -10.41 -21.18 11.62
N ASN A 49 -11.39 -21.26 10.73
CA ASN A 49 -12.45 -20.24 10.63
C ASN A 49 -13.21 -20.10 11.96
N MET A 50 -13.51 -21.23 12.59
CA MET A 50 -14.22 -21.26 13.87
C MET A 50 -13.38 -20.66 15.01
N VAL A 51 -12.09 -20.97 15.11
CA VAL A 51 -11.19 -20.36 16.11
C VAL A 51 -11.02 -18.87 15.84
N THR A 52 -10.80 -18.45 14.60
CA THR A 52 -10.66 -17.03 14.25
C THR A 52 -11.93 -16.24 14.59
N GLN A 53 -13.11 -16.82 14.37
CA GLN A 53 -14.38 -16.14 14.57
C GLN A 53 -14.83 -16.14 16.05
N TYR A 54 -14.75 -17.28 16.73
CA TYR A 54 -15.45 -17.54 18.00
C TYR A 54 -14.53 -17.79 19.21
N TRP A 55 -13.21 -17.66 19.05
CA TRP A 55 -12.26 -17.64 20.16
C TRP A 55 -12.20 -16.30 20.92
N PRO A 56 -12.26 -15.12 20.26
CA PRO A 56 -12.39 -13.87 20.98
C PRO A 56 -13.72 -13.81 21.71
N ASP A 57 -13.74 -13.39 22.96
CA ASP A 57 -15.00 -13.16 23.67
C ASP A 57 -15.70 -11.94 23.06
N ARG A 58 -16.78 -12.18 22.31
CA ARG A 58 -17.58 -11.12 21.70
C ARG A 58 -18.67 -10.65 22.68
N GLU A 59 -18.80 -9.35 22.85
CA GLU A 59 -19.93 -8.73 23.54
C GLU A 59 -21.09 -8.48 22.56
N PRO A 60 -22.36 -8.48 23.03
CA PRO A 60 -23.49 -8.16 22.16
C PRO A 60 -23.44 -6.69 21.70
N PRO A 61 -23.82 -6.37 20.45
CA PRO A 61 -23.97 -4.99 20.00
C PRO A 61 -24.93 -4.20 20.91
N PRO A 62 -24.75 -2.87 21.08
CA PRO A 62 -25.65 -2.05 21.87
C PRO A 62 -27.10 -2.18 21.38
N GLY A 63 -27.99 -2.74 22.20
CA GLY A 63 -29.41 -2.93 21.89
C GLY A 63 -29.83 -4.36 21.55
N GLU A 64 -28.90 -5.30 21.37
CA GLU A 64 -29.22 -6.72 21.17
C GLU A 64 -29.03 -7.53 22.47
N ALA A 65 -30.02 -8.35 22.82
CA ALA A 65 -29.97 -9.21 24.03
C ALA A 65 -29.33 -10.59 23.77
N VAL A 66 -28.93 -10.89 22.53
CA VAL A 66 -28.42 -12.21 22.14
C VAL A 66 -26.89 -12.20 22.24
N PHE A 67 -26.35 -12.99 23.17
CA PHE A 67 -24.90 -13.18 23.24
C PHE A 67 -24.42 -13.90 21.97
N PRO A 68 -23.38 -13.37 21.30
CA PRO A 68 -22.74 -14.08 20.20
C PRO A 68 -22.14 -15.40 20.69
N PHE A 69 -22.13 -16.41 19.83
CA PHE A 69 -21.56 -17.71 20.17
C PHE A 69 -20.05 -17.58 20.41
N ASN A 70 -19.58 -18.10 21.54
CA ASN A 70 -18.17 -18.25 21.86
C ASN A 70 -17.86 -19.74 22.11
N ILE A 71 -16.69 -20.20 21.69
CA ILE A 71 -16.25 -21.58 21.97
C ILE A 71 -16.17 -21.77 23.48
N HIS A 72 -16.83 -22.81 24.00
CA HIS A 72 -16.87 -23.09 25.43
C HIS A 72 -15.47 -23.33 26.01
N GLU A 73 -15.21 -22.87 27.24
CA GLU A 73 -13.86 -22.89 27.84
C GLU A 73 -13.27 -24.31 27.98
N ASN A 74 -14.10 -25.33 28.25
CA ASN A 74 -13.66 -26.73 28.24
C ASN A 74 -13.13 -27.19 26.86
N ASP A 75 -13.74 -26.71 25.78
CA ASP A 75 -13.30 -27.01 24.41
C ASP A 75 -12.03 -26.23 24.08
N ARG A 76 -11.95 -24.96 24.51
CA ARG A 76 -10.73 -24.15 24.39
C ARG A 76 -9.54 -24.83 25.08
N GLN A 77 -9.75 -25.32 26.30
CA GLN A 77 -8.72 -26.04 27.05
C GLN A 77 -8.25 -27.31 26.33
N GLN A 78 -9.17 -28.14 25.83
CA GLN A 78 -8.79 -29.33 25.06
C GLN A 78 -8.01 -29.01 23.79
N ILE A 79 -8.31 -27.89 23.12
CA ILE A 79 -7.57 -27.44 21.93
C ILE A 79 -6.16 -26.99 22.34
N ARG A 80 -6.04 -26.14 23.37
CA ARG A 80 -4.74 -25.74 23.96
C ARG A 80 -3.91 -26.96 24.37
N ASP A 81 -4.58 -28.02 24.82
CA ASP A 81 -3.90 -29.22 25.25
C ASP A 81 -3.28 -30.04 24.12
N ASN A 82 -3.76 -29.92 22.87
CA ASN A 82 -3.39 -30.83 21.78
C ASN A 82 -2.91 -30.13 20.49
N ILE A 83 -3.07 -28.81 20.37
CA ILE A 83 -2.81 -28.09 19.11
C ILE A 83 -1.32 -28.14 18.70
N VAL A 84 -0.40 -28.09 19.67
CA VAL A 84 1.06 -28.14 19.41
C VAL A 84 1.46 -29.49 18.82
N GLU A 85 1.01 -30.58 19.44
CA GLU A 85 1.17 -31.95 18.95
C GLU A 85 0.54 -32.14 17.58
N GLY A 86 -0.64 -31.56 17.38
CA GLY A 86 -1.33 -31.56 16.10
C GLY A 86 -0.51 -30.92 14.99
N ILE A 87 0.11 -29.76 15.24
CA ILE A 87 1.00 -29.09 14.29
C ILE A 87 2.23 -29.96 13.98
N ILE A 88 2.83 -30.58 15.00
CA ILE A 88 4.02 -31.43 14.83
C ILE A 88 3.73 -32.65 13.96
N ARG A 89 2.60 -33.33 14.17
CA ARG A 89 2.26 -34.58 13.48
C ARG A 89 1.60 -34.38 12.11
N SER A 90 1.11 -33.18 11.81
CA SER A 90 0.34 -32.93 10.60
C SER A 90 1.22 -32.74 9.36
N PRO A 91 0.74 -33.12 8.16
CA PRO A 91 1.37 -32.78 6.87
C PRO A 91 1.24 -31.27 6.56
N ASP A 92 2.04 -30.77 5.60
CA ASP A 92 2.24 -29.33 5.36
C ASP A 92 0.93 -28.53 5.17
N LEU A 93 0.02 -28.97 4.29
CA LEU A 93 -1.23 -28.25 4.02
C LEU A 93 -2.14 -28.12 5.25
N VAL A 94 -2.19 -29.16 6.09
CA VAL A 94 -2.93 -29.15 7.36
C VAL A 94 -2.20 -28.31 8.40
N ARG A 95 -0.87 -28.47 8.48
CA ARG A 95 0.00 -27.77 9.43
C ARG A 95 -0.14 -26.26 9.29
N VAL A 96 -0.21 -25.73 8.07
CA VAL A 96 -0.39 -24.29 7.82
C VAL A 96 -1.70 -23.79 8.46
N GLN A 97 -2.81 -24.51 8.29
CA GLN A 97 -4.10 -24.11 8.90
C GLN A 97 -4.06 -24.17 10.44
N LEU A 98 -3.47 -25.23 11.01
CA LEU A 98 -3.33 -25.35 12.47
C LEU A 98 -2.41 -24.26 13.07
N THR A 99 -1.37 -23.83 12.35
CA THR A 99 -0.56 -22.69 12.81
C THR A 99 -1.34 -21.38 12.85
N MET A 100 -2.32 -21.19 11.96
CA MET A 100 -3.23 -20.04 12.03
C MET A 100 -4.17 -20.11 13.22
N CYS A 101 -4.69 -21.31 13.54
CA CYS A 101 -5.44 -21.53 14.78
C CYS A 101 -4.60 -21.15 15.99
N LEU A 102 -3.36 -21.66 16.07
CA LEU A 102 -2.45 -21.37 17.16
C LEU A 102 -2.16 -19.87 17.31
N ARG A 103 -1.94 -19.15 16.19
CA ARG A 103 -1.71 -17.69 16.23
C ARG A 103 -2.90 -16.94 16.85
N ALA A 104 -4.12 -17.31 16.46
CA ALA A 104 -5.33 -16.72 17.03
C ALA A 104 -5.43 -17.03 18.53
N ILE A 105 -5.20 -18.28 18.94
CA ILE A 105 -5.22 -18.68 20.37
C ILE A 105 -4.18 -17.89 21.17
N ILE A 106 -2.93 -17.80 20.70
CA ILE A 106 -1.86 -17.04 21.37
C ILE A 106 -2.25 -15.56 21.53
N LYS A 107 -2.86 -14.95 20.50
CA LYS A 107 -3.24 -13.54 20.51
C LYS A 107 -4.18 -13.18 21.68
N TYR A 108 -5.10 -14.08 22.03
CA TYR A 108 -6.11 -13.83 23.08
C TYR A 108 -5.75 -14.46 24.42
N ASP A 109 -5.03 -15.58 24.42
CA ASP A 109 -4.80 -16.37 25.64
C ASP A 109 -3.39 -16.18 26.24
N PHE A 110 -2.38 -15.77 25.47
CA PHE A 110 -1.01 -15.58 25.98
C PHE A 110 -0.73 -14.09 26.27
N PRO A 111 -0.11 -13.74 27.41
CA PRO A 111 0.43 -14.62 28.45
C PRO A 111 -0.55 -15.02 29.56
N GLY A 112 -1.79 -14.52 29.55
CA GLY A 112 -2.74 -14.65 30.65
C GLY A 112 -3.30 -16.06 30.86
N HIS A 113 -4.24 -16.47 30.03
CA HIS A 113 -4.98 -17.73 30.15
C HIS A 113 -4.16 -18.97 29.77
N TRP A 114 -3.09 -18.83 28.97
CA TRP A 114 -2.28 -19.95 28.50
C TRP A 114 -0.77 -19.71 28.51
N PRO A 115 -0.14 -19.55 29.70
CA PRO A 115 1.32 -19.44 29.81
C PRO A 115 2.05 -20.74 29.43
N ALA A 116 1.41 -21.90 29.64
CA ALA A 116 1.98 -23.23 29.40
C ALA A 116 2.34 -23.52 27.93
N VAL A 117 1.93 -22.67 26.98
CA VAL A 117 2.36 -22.77 25.57
C VAL A 117 3.88 -22.70 25.44
N VAL A 118 4.54 -21.90 26.29
CA VAL A 118 6.01 -21.77 26.32
C VAL A 118 6.63 -23.11 26.70
N ASP A 119 6.20 -23.71 27.81
CA ASP A 119 6.73 -24.99 28.31
C ASP A 119 6.53 -26.12 27.29
N LYS A 120 5.40 -26.15 26.59
CA LYS A 120 5.12 -27.15 25.55
C LYS A 120 6.04 -27.02 24.35
N ILE A 121 6.19 -25.80 23.81
CA ILE A 121 7.10 -25.54 22.69
C ILE A 121 8.52 -25.93 23.11
N ASP A 122 8.90 -25.57 24.34
CA ASP A 122 10.20 -25.85 24.93
C ASP A 122 10.50 -27.34 25.01
N TYR A 123 9.54 -28.13 25.50
CA TYR A 123 9.63 -29.59 25.61
C TYR A 123 9.90 -30.26 24.26
N TYR A 124 9.11 -29.93 23.22
CA TYR A 124 9.29 -30.55 21.91
C TYR A 124 10.55 -30.06 21.20
N LEU A 125 10.96 -28.81 21.43
CA LEU A 125 12.19 -28.27 20.87
C LEU A 125 13.45 -28.94 21.45
N GLN A 126 13.40 -29.42 22.69
CA GLN A 126 14.50 -30.20 23.31
C GLN A 126 14.59 -31.65 22.84
N SER A 127 13.55 -32.17 22.18
CA SER A 127 13.53 -33.59 21.82
C SER A 127 14.65 -33.93 20.84
N GLN A 128 15.26 -35.11 21.03
CA GLN A 128 16.38 -35.57 20.18
C GLN A 128 15.93 -35.95 18.75
N SER A 129 14.63 -36.10 18.52
CA SER A 129 14.08 -36.38 17.20
C SER A 129 13.96 -35.09 16.40
N SER A 130 14.70 -34.99 15.31
CA SER A 130 14.62 -33.86 14.37
C SER A 130 13.23 -33.72 13.71
N GLY A 131 12.38 -34.75 13.78
CA GLY A 131 11.03 -34.75 13.22
C GLY A 131 10.05 -33.80 13.92
N SER A 132 10.30 -33.44 15.19
CA SER A 132 9.44 -32.49 15.94
C SER A 132 9.86 -31.03 15.77
N TRP A 133 11.10 -30.78 15.34
CA TRP A 133 11.70 -29.45 15.34
C TRP A 133 10.97 -28.48 14.42
N LEU A 134 10.58 -28.93 13.22
CA LEU A 134 9.87 -28.07 12.28
C LEU A 134 8.54 -27.58 12.86
N GLY A 135 7.73 -28.49 13.42
CA GLY A 135 6.46 -28.15 14.05
C GLY A 135 6.64 -27.22 15.26
N SER A 136 7.65 -27.49 16.09
CA SER A 136 7.98 -26.68 17.28
C SER A 136 8.42 -25.26 16.90
N LEU A 137 9.28 -25.13 15.89
CA LEU A 137 9.73 -23.85 15.36
C LEU A 137 8.59 -23.07 14.67
N LEU A 138 7.66 -23.76 14.02
CA LEU A 138 6.45 -23.12 13.48
C LEU A 138 5.56 -22.59 14.59
N CYS A 139 5.40 -23.33 15.71
CA CYS A 139 4.68 -22.85 16.88
C CYS A 139 5.35 -21.61 17.50
N LEU A 140 6.67 -21.68 17.72
CA LEU A 140 7.46 -20.55 18.21
C LEU A 140 7.34 -19.33 17.29
N TYR A 141 7.34 -19.54 15.97
CA TYR A 141 7.14 -18.46 15.02
C TYR A 141 5.79 -17.77 15.18
N GLN A 142 4.70 -18.51 15.43
CA GLN A 142 3.40 -17.88 15.70
C GLN A 142 3.39 -17.06 16.99
N LEU A 143 4.11 -17.53 18.02
CA LEU A 143 4.31 -16.76 19.25
C LEU A 143 5.00 -15.43 18.96
N VAL A 144 6.15 -15.45 18.29
CA VAL A 144 6.90 -14.21 17.95
C VAL A 144 6.09 -13.30 17.01
N LYS A 145 5.45 -13.86 15.98
CA LYS A 145 4.67 -13.13 14.97
C LYS A 145 3.43 -12.43 15.55
N THR A 146 2.89 -12.92 16.66
CA THR A 146 1.76 -12.29 17.36
C THR A 146 2.15 -10.95 18.01
N TYR A 147 3.41 -10.82 18.41
CA TYR A 147 3.96 -9.62 19.04
C TYR A 147 4.79 -8.75 18.10
N GLU A 148 4.87 -9.10 16.81
CA GLU A 148 5.74 -8.44 15.84
C GLU A 148 5.46 -6.92 15.74
N TYR A 149 4.19 -6.53 15.69
CA TYR A 149 3.74 -5.14 15.55
C TYR A 149 3.35 -4.49 16.89
N LYS A 150 3.53 -5.20 18.00
CA LYS A 150 3.22 -4.68 19.35
C LYS A 150 4.24 -3.64 19.80
N LYS A 151 3.81 -2.69 20.63
CA LYS A 151 4.71 -1.67 21.21
C LYS A 151 5.70 -2.34 22.19
N ALA A 152 6.83 -1.68 22.47
CA ALA A 152 7.88 -2.24 23.32
C ALA A 152 7.38 -2.72 24.70
N GLU A 153 6.47 -1.95 25.32
CA GLU A 153 5.85 -2.26 26.62
C GLU A 153 5.00 -3.54 26.59
N GLU A 154 4.25 -3.76 25.50
CA GLU A 154 3.41 -4.96 25.33
C GLU A 154 4.22 -6.22 24.97
N ARG A 155 5.51 -6.08 24.66
CA ARG A 155 6.39 -7.20 24.25
C ARG A 155 7.08 -7.89 25.41
N GLU A 156 6.96 -7.39 26.64
CA GLU A 156 7.59 -7.98 27.82
C GLU A 156 7.36 -9.50 27.94
N PRO A 157 6.13 -10.05 27.73
CA PRO A 157 5.91 -11.49 27.80
C PRO A 157 6.65 -12.27 26.71
N LEU A 158 6.73 -11.71 25.50
CA LEU A 158 7.54 -12.27 24.41
C LEU A 158 9.02 -12.28 24.79
N ILE A 159 9.53 -11.18 25.35
CA ILE A 159 10.94 -11.10 25.74
C ILE A 159 11.26 -12.18 26.78
N ALA A 160 10.42 -12.36 27.79
CA ALA A 160 10.60 -13.40 28.81
C ALA A 160 10.68 -14.81 28.18
N ALA A 161 9.76 -15.14 27.26
CA ALA A 161 9.82 -16.41 26.52
C ALA A 161 11.10 -16.54 25.68
N MET A 162 11.53 -15.48 25.01
CA MET A 162 12.72 -15.48 24.16
C MET A 162 14.04 -15.54 24.94
N GLN A 163 14.07 -15.25 26.24
CA GLN A 163 15.24 -15.55 27.10
C GLN A 163 15.57 -17.05 27.11
N ILE A 164 14.53 -17.90 27.00
CA ILE A 164 14.68 -19.36 26.94
C ILE A 164 14.96 -19.80 25.51
N PHE A 165 14.18 -19.30 24.55
CA PHE A 165 14.22 -19.82 23.18
C PHE A 165 15.40 -19.30 22.34
N LEU A 166 15.83 -18.05 22.51
CA LEU A 166 16.85 -17.45 21.64
C LEU A 166 18.20 -18.19 21.71
N PRO A 167 18.75 -18.54 22.89
CA PRO A 167 19.97 -19.33 22.97
C PRO A 167 19.82 -20.73 22.37
N ARG A 168 18.63 -21.34 22.51
CA ARG A 168 18.35 -22.68 22.00
C ARG A 168 18.30 -22.73 20.49
N ILE A 169 17.54 -21.83 19.87
CA ILE A 169 17.48 -21.78 18.40
C ILE A 169 18.83 -21.36 17.80
N GLN A 170 19.64 -20.58 18.53
CA GLN A 170 21.02 -20.28 18.15
C GLN A 170 21.91 -21.55 18.17
N GLN A 171 21.86 -22.35 19.24
CA GLN A 171 22.60 -23.62 19.29
C GLN A 171 22.12 -24.60 18.20
N GLN A 172 20.82 -24.71 17.98
CA GLN A 172 20.25 -25.58 16.95
C GLN A 172 20.67 -25.17 15.55
N ILE A 173 20.59 -23.88 15.20
CA ILE A 173 21.02 -23.44 13.87
C ILE A 173 22.50 -23.72 13.66
N MET A 174 23.36 -23.50 14.68
CA MET A 174 24.79 -23.83 14.60
C MET A 174 25.04 -25.32 14.35
N GLN A 175 24.25 -26.22 14.96
CA GLN A 175 24.33 -27.67 14.70
C GLN A 175 23.87 -28.04 13.29
N LEU A 176 22.91 -27.30 12.73
CA LEU A 176 22.38 -27.52 11.39
C LEU A 176 23.27 -26.95 10.28
N LEU A 177 24.10 -25.93 10.57
CA LEU A 177 24.93 -25.25 9.57
C LEU A 177 25.79 -26.20 8.70
N PRO A 178 26.43 -27.26 9.23
CA PRO A 178 27.22 -28.18 8.42
C PRO A 178 26.39 -29.06 7.48
N ASP A 179 25.10 -29.29 7.77
CA ASP A 179 24.22 -30.14 6.98
C ASP A 179 23.51 -29.34 5.87
N SER A 180 23.78 -29.71 4.62
CA SER A 180 23.21 -29.10 3.41
C SER A 180 21.90 -29.73 2.94
N SER A 181 21.39 -30.75 3.65
CA SER A 181 20.14 -31.43 3.33
C SER A 181 18.94 -30.45 3.25
N HIS A 182 17.97 -30.77 2.39
CA HIS A 182 16.76 -29.95 2.22
C HIS A 182 16.06 -29.68 3.57
N TYR A 183 15.92 -30.72 4.41
CA TYR A 183 15.26 -30.61 5.71
C TYR A 183 16.05 -29.74 6.71
N SER A 184 17.38 -29.88 6.77
CA SER A 184 18.22 -29.01 7.61
C SER A 184 18.10 -27.54 7.19
N VAL A 185 18.18 -27.25 5.89
CA VAL A 185 18.08 -25.87 5.39
C VAL A 185 16.68 -25.30 5.58
N LEU A 186 15.63 -26.14 5.54
CA LEU A 186 14.25 -25.76 5.89
C LEU A 186 14.14 -25.29 7.34
N LEU A 187 14.77 -26.01 8.28
CA LEU A 187 14.83 -25.64 9.69
C LEU A 187 15.64 -24.36 9.91
N GLN A 188 16.82 -24.24 9.26
CA GLN A 188 17.62 -23.01 9.28
C GLN A 188 16.78 -21.80 8.82
N LYS A 189 16.09 -21.92 7.68
CA LYS A 189 15.17 -20.89 7.17
C LYS A 189 14.11 -20.52 8.20
N GLN A 190 13.50 -21.50 8.87
CA GLN A 190 12.45 -21.25 9.85
C GLN A 190 13.01 -20.53 11.09
N ILE A 191 14.20 -20.88 11.57
CA ILE A 191 14.89 -20.17 12.67
C ILE A 191 15.18 -18.71 12.27
N LEU A 192 15.67 -18.47 11.06
CA LEU A 192 15.90 -17.11 10.57
C LEU A 192 14.61 -16.28 10.53
N LYS A 193 13.47 -16.87 10.14
CA LYS A 193 12.17 -16.18 10.19
C LYS A 193 11.75 -15.78 11.60
N ILE A 194 12.01 -16.64 12.59
CA ILE A 194 11.74 -16.35 14.01
C ILE A 194 12.60 -15.16 14.46
N PHE A 195 13.91 -15.21 14.17
CA PHE A 195 14.82 -14.11 14.50
C PHE A 195 14.41 -12.81 13.83
N TYR A 196 14.06 -12.84 12.55
CA TYR A 196 13.60 -11.66 11.82
C TYR A 196 12.35 -11.05 12.46
N ALA A 197 11.31 -11.85 12.74
CA ALA A 197 10.08 -11.35 13.38
C ALA A 197 10.33 -10.76 14.77
N LEU A 198 11.35 -11.26 15.49
CA LEU A 198 11.78 -10.71 16.77
C LEU A 198 12.38 -9.31 16.61
N VAL A 199 13.24 -9.09 15.60
CA VAL A 199 14.07 -7.87 15.50
C VAL A 199 13.59 -6.84 14.48
N GLN A 200 12.63 -7.18 13.61
CA GLN A 200 12.19 -6.32 12.51
C GLN A 200 11.68 -4.95 12.98
N TYR A 201 10.89 -4.92 14.07
CA TYR A 201 10.23 -3.71 14.59
C TYR A 201 10.85 -3.13 15.88
N ALA A 202 11.59 -3.91 16.66
CA ALA A 202 12.39 -3.42 17.78
C ALA A 202 13.55 -4.39 18.02
N LEU A 203 14.74 -3.88 18.36
CA LEU A 203 15.87 -4.73 18.71
C LEU A 203 15.96 -4.83 20.24
N PRO A 204 15.54 -5.96 20.86
CA PRO A 204 15.59 -6.09 22.30
C PRO A 204 17.04 -6.29 22.77
N LEU A 205 17.75 -5.20 23.08
CA LEU A 205 19.18 -5.22 23.48
C LEU A 205 19.45 -6.07 24.73
N GLN A 206 18.45 -6.28 25.58
CA GLN A 206 18.53 -7.19 26.73
C GLN A 206 18.68 -8.67 26.32
N LEU A 207 18.16 -9.06 25.16
CA LEU A 207 18.32 -10.40 24.58
C LEU A 207 19.48 -10.45 23.60
N VAL A 208 19.58 -9.44 22.74
CA VAL A 208 20.52 -9.39 21.62
C VAL A 208 21.61 -8.36 21.89
N ASN A 209 22.38 -8.62 22.94
CA ASN A 209 23.57 -7.83 23.27
C ASN A 209 24.72 -8.10 22.29
N ASN A 210 25.84 -7.37 22.45
CA ASN A 210 27.00 -7.49 21.56
C ASN A 210 27.57 -8.91 21.44
N GLN A 211 27.56 -9.71 22.51
CA GLN A 211 28.07 -11.09 22.47
C GLN A 211 27.12 -12.00 21.67
N THR A 212 25.84 -11.96 22.00
CA THR A 212 24.80 -12.75 21.32
C THR A 212 24.70 -12.37 19.85
N MET A 213 24.78 -11.07 19.54
CA MET A 213 24.78 -10.57 18.17
C MET A 213 26.00 -11.04 17.40
N THR A 214 27.19 -11.12 18.01
CA THR A 214 28.41 -11.61 17.32
C THR A 214 28.21 -13.01 16.77
N ALA A 215 27.69 -13.94 17.58
CA ALA A 215 27.41 -15.30 17.14
C ALA A 215 26.34 -15.34 16.04
N TRP A 216 25.28 -14.52 16.14
CA TRP A 216 24.28 -14.41 15.07
C TRP A 216 24.86 -13.85 13.76
N MET A 217 25.73 -12.84 13.83
CA MET A 217 26.39 -12.28 12.65
C MET A 217 27.31 -13.29 11.96
N GLU A 218 27.99 -14.16 12.72
CA GLU A 218 28.74 -15.29 12.16
C GLU A 218 27.81 -16.30 11.47
N ILE A 219 26.69 -16.67 12.10
CA ILE A 219 25.67 -17.55 11.50
C ILE A 219 25.17 -16.96 10.17
N PHE A 220 24.78 -15.68 10.15
CA PHE A 220 24.29 -15.02 8.94
C PHE A 220 25.37 -14.99 7.87
N ARG A 221 26.59 -14.61 8.22
CA ARG A 221 27.72 -14.59 7.30
C ARG A 221 27.98 -15.97 6.67
N THR A 222 27.97 -17.03 7.48
CA THR A 222 28.17 -18.41 7.00
C THR A 222 27.07 -18.86 6.04
N ILE A 223 25.80 -18.52 6.32
CA ILE A 223 24.68 -18.84 5.43
C ILE A 223 24.78 -18.05 4.12
N ILE A 224 25.17 -16.78 4.19
CA ILE A 224 25.31 -15.91 3.01
C ILE A 224 26.52 -16.33 2.15
N ASP A 225 27.63 -16.79 2.74
CA ASP A 225 28.83 -17.24 2.01
C ASP A 225 28.70 -18.67 1.46
N ARG A 226 27.72 -19.44 1.93
CA ARG A 226 27.50 -20.82 1.48
C ARG A 226 27.12 -20.87 -0.01
N THR A 227 27.72 -21.79 -0.74
CA THR A 227 27.35 -22.13 -2.12
C THR A 227 26.04 -22.89 -2.15
N VAL A 228 25.23 -22.65 -3.19
CA VAL A 228 23.99 -23.39 -3.40
C VAL A 228 24.34 -24.69 -4.15
N PRO A 229 23.71 -25.85 -3.82
CA PRO A 229 24.03 -27.11 -4.46
C PRO A 229 23.84 -27.06 -6.00
N PRO A 230 24.77 -27.58 -6.81
CA PRO A 230 24.68 -27.54 -8.28
C PRO A 230 23.43 -28.21 -8.85
N GLU A 231 22.85 -29.17 -8.12
CA GLU A 231 21.63 -29.89 -8.53
C GLU A 231 20.44 -28.94 -8.67
N THR A 232 20.45 -27.80 -7.96
CA THR A 232 19.41 -26.77 -8.08
C THR A 232 19.37 -26.10 -9.45
N LEU A 233 20.45 -26.17 -10.24
CA LEU A 233 20.51 -25.61 -11.59
C LEU A 233 19.71 -26.43 -12.61
N GLN A 234 19.32 -27.66 -12.27
CA GLN A 234 18.45 -28.51 -13.09
C GLN A 234 16.98 -28.11 -13.02
N ILE A 235 16.62 -27.28 -12.05
CA ILE A 235 15.27 -26.74 -11.87
C ILE A 235 15.13 -25.52 -12.77
N ASP A 236 13.92 -25.33 -13.28
CA ASP A 236 13.56 -24.19 -14.09
C ASP A 236 13.93 -22.86 -13.39
N GLU A 237 14.36 -21.87 -14.17
CA GLU A 237 14.87 -20.62 -13.61
C GLU A 237 13.83 -19.87 -12.78
N ASP A 238 12.55 -19.97 -13.15
CA ASP A 238 11.43 -19.30 -12.48
C ASP A 238 11.08 -19.96 -11.14
N ASP A 239 11.35 -21.27 -11.00
CA ASP A 239 11.12 -22.03 -9.77
C ASP A 239 12.31 -21.99 -8.79
N ARG A 240 13.52 -21.66 -9.27
CA ARG A 240 14.73 -21.59 -8.43
C ARG A 240 14.61 -20.66 -7.22
N PRO A 241 13.98 -19.46 -7.29
CA PRO A 241 13.79 -18.59 -6.11
C PRO A 241 13.00 -19.27 -4.99
N GLU A 242 12.15 -20.24 -5.32
CA GLU A 242 11.30 -20.95 -4.36
C GLU A 242 12.05 -22.04 -3.57
N LEU A 243 13.26 -22.37 -3.99
CA LEU A 243 14.10 -23.37 -3.34
C LEU A 243 14.55 -22.93 -1.94
N VAL A 244 14.65 -23.91 -1.06
CA VAL A 244 14.91 -23.65 0.36
C VAL A 244 16.28 -23.00 0.61
N TRP A 245 17.30 -23.31 -0.20
CA TRP A 245 18.64 -22.71 -0.11
C TRP A 245 18.63 -21.22 -0.44
N TRP A 246 17.96 -20.84 -1.54
CA TRP A 246 17.80 -19.43 -1.92
C TRP A 246 16.95 -18.67 -0.90
N LYS A 247 15.84 -19.25 -0.44
CA LYS A 247 15.02 -18.69 0.64
C LYS A 247 15.81 -18.49 1.94
N CYS A 248 16.65 -19.45 2.33
CA CYS A 248 17.49 -19.38 3.52
C CYS A 248 18.52 -18.24 3.40
N LYS A 249 19.27 -18.19 2.30
CA LYS A 249 20.22 -17.10 2.01
C LYS A 249 19.52 -15.74 1.99
N LYS A 250 18.35 -15.64 1.36
CA LYS A 250 17.52 -14.43 1.35
C LYS A 250 17.14 -13.97 2.74
N TRP A 251 16.70 -14.87 3.62
CA TRP A 251 16.32 -14.49 4.99
C TRP A 251 17.52 -14.02 5.82
N ALA A 252 18.67 -14.69 5.72
CA ALA A 252 19.90 -14.24 6.39
C ALA A 252 20.30 -12.83 5.91
N LEU A 253 20.24 -12.60 4.60
CA LEU A 253 20.58 -11.31 4.00
C LEU A 253 19.58 -10.20 4.37
N HIS A 254 18.29 -10.53 4.38
CA HIS A 254 17.24 -9.60 4.77
C HIS A 254 17.37 -9.17 6.24
N ILE A 255 17.79 -10.08 7.13
CA ILE A 255 18.07 -9.75 8.53
C ILE A 255 19.25 -8.77 8.61
N VAL A 256 20.39 -9.07 7.99
CA VAL A 256 21.58 -8.19 8.11
C VAL A 256 21.35 -6.82 7.44
N ALA A 257 20.60 -6.78 6.33
CA ALA A 257 20.20 -5.53 5.69
C ALA A 257 19.31 -4.69 6.61
N ARG A 258 18.30 -5.31 7.24
CA ARG A 258 17.43 -4.62 8.20
C ARG A 258 18.20 -4.14 9.43
N LEU A 259 19.07 -5.00 9.99
CA LEU A 259 19.89 -4.64 11.14
C LEU A 259 20.76 -3.43 10.82
N PHE A 260 21.38 -3.39 9.64
CA PHE A 260 22.22 -2.26 9.24
C PHE A 260 21.39 -0.98 9.04
N GLU A 261 20.29 -1.07 8.28
CA GLU A 261 19.40 0.05 8.00
C GLU A 261 18.86 0.71 9.28
N ARG A 262 18.38 -0.11 10.23
CA ARG A 262 17.56 0.40 11.35
C ARG A 262 18.32 0.58 12.66
N TYR A 263 19.37 -0.21 12.88
CA TYR A 263 20.10 -0.25 14.15
C TYR A 263 21.61 -0.08 13.99
N GLY A 264 22.15 -0.33 12.80
CA GLY A 264 23.58 -0.42 12.54
C GLY A 264 24.20 0.81 11.88
N SER A 265 23.43 1.89 11.67
CA SER A 265 23.88 3.10 10.97
C SER A 265 24.01 4.30 11.92
N PRO A 266 25.21 4.58 12.47
CA PRO A 266 25.45 5.74 13.31
C PRO A 266 24.95 7.03 12.67
N GLY A 267 24.28 7.87 13.48
CA GLY A 267 23.65 9.12 13.03
C GLY A 267 22.22 8.99 12.51
N ASN A 268 21.74 7.77 12.22
CA ASN A 268 20.37 7.50 11.74
C ASN A 268 19.55 6.63 12.71
N VAL A 269 20.03 6.42 13.94
CA VAL A 269 19.39 5.57 14.95
C VAL A 269 18.85 6.38 16.12
N THR A 270 17.85 5.83 16.83
CA THR A 270 17.38 6.37 18.12
C THR A 270 18.49 6.27 19.19
N LYS A 271 18.40 7.11 20.24
CA LYS A 271 19.44 7.22 21.28
C LYS A 271 19.80 5.88 21.92
N GLU A 272 18.82 5.00 22.10
CA GLU A 272 18.96 3.67 22.68
C GLU A 272 19.89 2.74 21.87
N TYR A 273 20.00 2.90 20.54
CA TYR A 273 20.83 2.05 19.69
C TYR A 273 22.17 2.67 19.31
N PHE A 274 22.52 3.84 19.84
CA PHE A 274 23.72 4.55 19.43
C PHE A 274 25.00 3.72 19.63
N GLU A 275 25.19 3.16 20.83
CA GLU A 275 26.36 2.32 21.15
C GLU A 275 26.39 1.05 20.30
N PHE A 276 25.23 0.41 20.11
CA PHE A 276 25.09 -0.76 19.26
C PHE A 276 25.45 -0.44 17.80
N SER A 277 25.01 0.71 17.28
CA SER A 277 25.27 1.12 15.89
C SER A 277 26.76 1.33 15.60
N GLU A 278 27.48 1.95 16.53
CA GLU A 278 28.92 2.16 16.44
C GLU A 278 29.68 0.83 16.45
N PHE A 279 29.25 -0.09 17.32
CA PHE A 279 29.84 -1.42 17.41
C PHE A 279 29.53 -2.26 16.16
N PHE A 280 28.28 -2.25 15.68
CA PHE A 280 27.86 -2.96 14.48
C PHE A 280 28.68 -2.54 13.26
N LEU A 281 28.81 -1.22 13.03
CA LEU A 281 29.51 -0.68 11.88
C LEU A 281 31.01 -1.05 11.90
N LYS A 282 31.65 -1.00 13.07
CA LYS A 282 33.09 -1.29 13.21
C LYS A 282 33.40 -2.78 13.12
N THR A 283 32.55 -3.62 13.71
CA THR A 283 32.85 -5.04 13.91
C THR A 283 32.31 -5.92 12.80
N TYR A 284 31.09 -5.65 12.30
CA TYR A 284 30.40 -6.60 11.43
C TYR A 284 30.25 -6.13 9.99
N ALA A 285 30.10 -4.81 9.78
CA ALA A 285 29.61 -4.31 8.50
C ALA A 285 30.52 -4.70 7.32
N VAL A 286 31.84 -4.63 7.52
CA VAL A 286 32.86 -4.99 6.53
C VAL A 286 32.87 -6.49 6.23
N GLY A 287 32.72 -7.35 7.25
CA GLY A 287 32.75 -8.80 7.07
C GLY A 287 31.59 -9.31 6.22
N ILE A 288 30.39 -8.76 6.41
CA ILE A 288 29.23 -9.05 5.56
C ILE A 288 29.46 -8.49 4.15
N GLN A 289 29.93 -7.25 4.04
CA GLN A 289 30.21 -6.61 2.75
C GLN A 289 31.14 -7.45 1.87
N GLN A 290 32.20 -8.05 2.42
CA GLN A 290 33.11 -8.92 1.67
C GLN A 290 32.41 -10.14 1.06
N VAL A 291 31.46 -10.74 1.78
CA VAL A 291 30.67 -11.87 1.26
C VAL A 291 29.72 -11.41 0.16
N LEU A 292 29.10 -10.24 0.31
CA LEU A 292 28.22 -9.69 -0.74
C LEU A 292 28.98 -9.37 -2.02
N LEU A 293 30.22 -8.88 -1.91
CA LEU A 293 31.07 -8.66 -3.08
C LEU A 293 31.34 -9.96 -3.85
N LYS A 294 31.46 -11.11 -3.15
CA LYS A 294 31.54 -12.42 -3.82
C LYS A 294 30.25 -12.76 -4.56
N ILE A 295 29.09 -12.52 -3.95
CA ILE A 295 27.78 -12.77 -4.60
C ILE A 295 27.63 -11.90 -5.86
N LEU A 296 28.04 -10.64 -5.82
CA LEU A 296 28.04 -9.78 -7.00
C LEU A 296 29.03 -10.26 -8.07
N ASP A 297 30.18 -10.83 -7.67
CA ASP A 297 31.13 -11.42 -8.60
C ASP A 297 30.59 -12.70 -9.26
N GLN A 298 29.85 -13.54 -8.52
CA GLN A 298 29.14 -14.70 -9.07
C GLN A 298 28.15 -14.26 -10.15
N TYR A 299 27.31 -13.27 -9.84
CA TYR A 299 26.39 -12.69 -10.82
C TYR A 299 27.13 -12.14 -12.05
N ARG A 300 28.25 -11.43 -11.83
CA ARG A 300 29.10 -10.91 -12.91
C ARG A 300 29.65 -12.02 -13.82
N GLN A 301 29.96 -13.18 -13.26
CA GLN A 301 30.43 -14.36 -13.98
C GLN A 301 29.30 -15.14 -14.66
N LYS A 302 28.06 -14.63 -14.63
CA LYS A 302 26.84 -15.28 -15.14
C LYS A 302 26.46 -16.55 -14.37
N GLU A 303 26.89 -16.68 -13.11
CA GLU A 303 26.32 -17.68 -12.21
C GLU A 303 24.96 -17.19 -11.71
N TYR A 304 23.99 -18.10 -11.63
CA TYR A 304 22.64 -17.77 -11.18
C TYR A 304 22.65 -17.28 -9.72
N VAL A 305 22.01 -16.13 -9.49
CA VAL A 305 21.75 -15.57 -8.16
C VAL A 305 20.27 -15.20 -8.08
N ALA A 306 19.54 -15.77 -7.12
CA ALA A 306 18.12 -15.48 -6.98
C ALA A 306 17.86 -13.96 -6.86
N PRO A 307 16.86 -13.41 -7.57
CA PRO A 307 16.60 -11.96 -7.63
C PRO A 307 16.53 -11.29 -6.25
N ARG A 308 15.78 -11.88 -5.31
CA ARG A 308 15.66 -11.34 -3.94
C ARG A 308 16.98 -11.32 -3.16
N VAL A 309 17.93 -12.22 -3.45
CA VAL A 309 19.26 -12.18 -2.83
C VAL A 309 20.06 -11.02 -3.40
N LEU A 310 20.02 -10.83 -4.73
CA LEU A 310 20.70 -9.73 -5.40
C LEU A 310 20.14 -8.36 -4.93
N GLN A 311 18.82 -8.25 -4.86
CA GLN A 311 18.12 -7.08 -4.33
C GLN A 311 18.59 -6.70 -2.91
N GLN A 312 18.58 -7.66 -1.97
CA GLN A 312 19.00 -7.40 -0.60
C GLN A 312 20.50 -7.11 -0.48
N ALA A 313 21.33 -7.66 -1.39
CA ALA A 313 22.75 -7.35 -1.46
C ALA A 313 22.96 -5.87 -1.84
N PHE A 314 22.22 -5.38 -2.85
CA PHE A 314 22.26 -3.96 -3.22
C PHE A 314 21.77 -3.05 -2.09
N ASN A 315 20.69 -3.41 -1.40
CA ASN A 315 20.18 -2.64 -0.26
C ASN A 315 21.23 -2.53 0.86
N TYR A 316 21.90 -3.63 1.20
CA TYR A 316 22.96 -3.61 2.21
C TYR A 316 24.14 -2.73 1.79
N LEU A 317 24.60 -2.87 0.53
CA LEU A 317 25.68 -2.05 -0.01
C LEU A 317 25.30 -0.57 -0.05
N ASN A 318 24.04 -0.25 -0.33
CA ASN A 318 23.51 1.10 -0.36
C ASN A 318 23.66 1.79 1.00
N GLN A 319 23.29 1.09 2.08
CA GLN A 319 23.53 1.57 3.45
C GLN A 319 25.03 1.72 3.73
N GLY A 320 25.85 0.79 3.25
CA GLY A 320 27.30 0.84 3.37
C GLY A 320 27.98 2.01 2.63
N ILE A 321 27.39 2.54 1.57
CA ILE A 321 27.99 3.64 0.77
C ILE A 321 28.24 4.89 1.60
N VAL A 322 27.36 5.17 2.56
CA VAL A 322 27.37 6.43 3.31
C VAL A 322 28.52 6.48 4.32
N HIS A 323 28.91 5.33 4.86
CA HIS A 323 29.89 5.22 5.92
C HIS A 323 31.33 5.13 5.39
N SER A 324 32.27 5.79 6.06
CA SER A 324 33.68 5.85 5.61
C SER A 324 34.40 4.51 5.71
N VAL A 325 34.07 3.69 6.72
CA VAL A 325 34.70 2.39 7.01
C VAL A 325 34.41 1.38 5.89
N THR A 326 33.13 1.19 5.56
CA THR A 326 32.65 0.31 4.48
C THR A 326 32.98 0.85 3.09
N TRP A 327 32.98 2.18 2.90
CA TRP A 327 33.39 2.77 1.63
C TRP A 327 34.85 2.48 1.28
N LYS A 328 35.78 2.53 2.25
CA LYS A 328 37.20 2.21 1.99
C LYS A 328 37.38 0.84 1.34
N GLN A 329 36.58 -0.14 1.73
CA GLN A 329 36.60 -1.50 1.19
C GLN A 329 35.88 -1.59 -0.16
N MET A 330 34.78 -0.86 -0.34
CA MET A 330 34.02 -0.89 -1.60
C MET A 330 34.66 -0.10 -2.73
N LYS A 331 35.38 0.98 -2.40
CA LYS A 331 35.97 1.92 -3.35
C LYS A 331 36.74 1.26 -4.51
N PRO A 332 37.65 0.30 -4.29
CA PRO A 332 38.36 -0.34 -5.40
C PRO A 332 37.44 -1.15 -6.33
N HIS A 333 36.27 -1.58 -5.87
CA HIS A 333 35.35 -2.43 -6.62
C HIS A 333 34.17 -1.67 -7.23
N ILE A 334 33.88 -0.43 -6.76
CA ILE A 334 32.67 0.30 -7.15
C ILE A 334 32.54 0.52 -8.66
N GLN A 335 33.67 0.66 -9.36
CA GLN A 335 33.66 0.83 -10.81
C GLN A 335 33.13 -0.44 -11.50
N ASN A 336 33.73 -1.59 -11.23
CA ASN A 336 33.27 -2.87 -11.78
C ASN A 336 31.84 -3.21 -11.33
N ILE A 337 31.48 -2.88 -10.08
CA ILE A 337 30.10 -3.05 -9.60
C ILE A 337 29.13 -2.18 -10.42
N SER A 338 29.52 -0.95 -10.76
CA SER A 338 28.66 -0.05 -11.54
C SER A 338 28.55 -0.50 -13.01
N GLU A 339 29.67 -0.84 -13.63
CA GLU A 339 29.78 -1.13 -15.08
C GLU A 339 29.40 -2.57 -15.44
N ASP A 340 29.78 -3.56 -14.62
CA ASP A 340 29.55 -4.98 -14.94
C ASP A 340 28.30 -5.56 -14.28
N VAL A 341 27.89 -5.03 -13.12
CA VAL A 341 26.80 -5.62 -12.31
C VAL A 341 25.54 -4.75 -12.37
N ILE A 342 25.58 -3.54 -11.81
CA ILE A 342 24.44 -2.62 -11.77
C ILE A 342 23.94 -2.34 -13.19
N PHE A 343 24.84 -1.97 -14.10
CA PHE A 343 24.47 -1.71 -15.49
C PHE A 343 23.80 -2.91 -16.15
N SER A 344 24.32 -4.12 -15.96
CA SER A 344 23.72 -5.33 -16.53
C SER A 344 22.34 -5.64 -15.96
N VAL A 345 22.10 -5.34 -14.68
CA VAL A 345 20.77 -5.51 -14.06
C VAL A 345 19.78 -4.48 -14.61
N MET A 346 20.25 -3.28 -14.96
CA MET A 346 19.42 -2.18 -15.48
C MET A 346 19.16 -2.26 -16.99
N CYS A 347 19.86 -3.12 -17.73
CA CYS A 347 19.61 -3.35 -19.15
C CYS A 347 18.34 -4.17 -19.36
N TYR A 348 17.60 -3.87 -20.43
CA TYR A 348 16.54 -4.70 -20.96
C TYR A 348 17.02 -6.14 -21.25
N LYS A 349 16.25 -7.14 -20.81
CA LYS A 349 16.63 -8.55 -20.83
C LYS A 349 15.78 -9.38 -21.78
N ASP A 350 16.07 -10.68 -21.85
CA ASP A 350 15.28 -11.62 -22.65
C ASP A 350 13.88 -11.82 -22.03
N GLU A 351 13.77 -11.84 -20.70
CA GLU A 351 12.49 -12.00 -20.01
C GLU A 351 11.58 -10.76 -20.24
N ASP A 352 12.19 -9.57 -20.30
CA ASP A 352 11.46 -8.34 -20.65
C ASP A 352 10.94 -8.39 -22.10
N GLU A 353 11.72 -8.94 -23.03
CA GLU A 353 11.33 -9.08 -24.44
C GLU A 353 10.21 -10.11 -24.61
N GLU A 354 10.30 -11.25 -23.93
CA GLU A 354 9.27 -12.28 -23.96
C GLU A 354 7.93 -11.70 -23.47
N LEU A 355 7.93 -11.05 -22.30
CA LEU A 355 6.74 -10.41 -21.76
C LEU A 355 6.22 -9.30 -22.68
N TRP A 356 7.11 -8.47 -23.24
CA TRP A 356 6.72 -7.40 -24.16
C TRP A 356 6.04 -7.92 -25.44
N GLN A 357 6.47 -9.06 -25.98
CA GLN A 357 5.91 -9.64 -27.20
C GLN A 357 4.65 -10.48 -26.93
N GLU A 358 4.60 -11.20 -25.82
CA GLU A 358 3.50 -12.11 -25.48
C GLU A 358 2.32 -11.37 -24.84
N ASP A 359 2.59 -10.52 -23.86
CA ASP A 359 1.57 -9.74 -23.15
C ASP A 359 2.09 -8.33 -22.77
N PRO A 360 2.05 -7.36 -23.70
CA PRO A 360 2.48 -5.99 -23.44
C PRO A 360 1.63 -5.26 -22.37
N TYR A 361 0.43 -5.76 -22.07
CA TYR A 361 -0.41 -5.19 -21.01
C TYR A 361 0.07 -5.63 -19.64
N GLU A 362 0.45 -6.90 -19.50
CA GLU A 362 1.10 -7.40 -18.29
C GLU A 362 2.48 -6.76 -18.07
N TYR A 363 3.24 -6.52 -19.14
CA TYR A 363 4.47 -5.71 -19.06
C TYR A 363 4.23 -4.33 -18.43
N ILE A 364 3.14 -3.66 -18.81
CA ILE A 364 2.75 -2.36 -18.22
C ILE A 364 2.38 -2.56 -16.75
N ARG A 365 1.52 -3.53 -16.43
CA ARG A 365 1.11 -3.80 -15.02
C ARG A 365 2.31 -4.02 -14.11
N MET A 366 3.21 -4.95 -14.47
CA MET A 366 4.40 -5.25 -13.68
C MET A 366 5.33 -4.06 -13.49
N LYS A 367 5.44 -3.20 -14.51
CA LYS A 367 6.34 -2.04 -14.47
C LYS A 367 5.81 -0.89 -13.61
N PHE A 368 4.49 -0.74 -13.51
CA PHE A 368 3.83 0.31 -12.72
C PHE A 368 3.32 -0.20 -11.36
N ASP A 369 3.55 -1.46 -11.01
CA ASP A 369 3.24 -2.02 -9.70
C ASP A 369 4.25 -1.54 -8.62
N ILE A 370 3.72 -0.77 -7.66
CA ILE A 370 4.47 -0.22 -6.52
C ILE A 370 5.05 -1.35 -5.64
N PHE A 371 4.39 -2.50 -5.55
CA PHE A 371 4.84 -3.63 -4.73
C PHE A 371 6.00 -4.40 -5.34
N GLU A 372 6.02 -4.54 -6.67
CA GLU A 372 7.14 -5.13 -7.41
C GLU A 372 8.44 -4.31 -7.25
N ASP A 373 8.32 -2.98 -7.14
CA ASP A 373 9.45 -2.10 -6.90
C ASP A 373 10.20 -2.39 -5.59
N TYR A 374 9.49 -2.79 -4.53
CA TYR A 374 10.11 -3.20 -3.26
C TYR A 374 10.83 -4.55 -3.35
N ALA A 375 10.58 -5.34 -4.39
CA ALA A 375 11.18 -6.64 -4.65
C ALA A 375 12.29 -6.61 -5.69
N SER A 376 12.25 -5.62 -6.58
CA SER A 376 13.05 -5.53 -7.79
C SER A 376 14.55 -5.35 -7.52
N PRO A 377 15.41 -6.23 -8.06
CA PRO A 377 16.85 -6.00 -8.09
C PRO A 377 17.22 -4.74 -8.86
N THR A 378 16.45 -4.38 -9.89
CA THR A 378 16.68 -3.20 -10.74
C THR A 378 16.52 -1.91 -9.95
N THR A 379 15.41 -1.78 -9.21
CA THR A 379 15.13 -0.61 -8.36
C THR A 379 16.17 -0.48 -7.23
N ALA A 380 16.61 -1.60 -6.65
CA ALA A 380 17.67 -1.62 -5.65
C ALA A 380 19.05 -1.23 -6.22
N ALA A 381 19.39 -1.71 -7.43
CA ALA A 381 20.62 -1.36 -8.15
C ALA A 381 20.66 0.13 -8.53
N GLN A 382 19.54 0.65 -9.04
CA GLN A 382 19.34 2.06 -9.33
C GLN A 382 19.54 2.93 -8.08
N THR A 383 18.94 2.54 -6.95
CA THR A 383 19.07 3.25 -5.67
C THR A 383 20.52 3.27 -5.17
N LEU A 384 21.21 2.13 -5.29
CA LEU A 384 22.63 2.01 -4.95
C LEU A 384 23.48 2.96 -5.81
N LEU A 385 23.26 2.97 -7.13
CA LEU A 385 23.98 3.83 -8.06
C LEU A 385 23.71 5.31 -7.79
N TYR A 386 22.46 5.69 -7.58
CA TYR A 386 22.06 7.06 -7.25
C TYR A 386 22.78 7.54 -5.99
N THR A 387 22.75 6.75 -4.91
CA THR A 387 23.42 7.08 -3.66
C THR A 387 24.93 7.17 -3.83
N ALA A 388 25.53 6.25 -4.58
CA ALA A 388 26.95 6.28 -4.93
C ALA A 388 27.33 7.57 -5.67
N ALA A 389 26.61 7.90 -6.74
CA ALA A 389 26.82 9.08 -7.57
C ALA A 389 26.62 10.41 -6.80
N LYS A 390 25.69 10.42 -5.85
CA LYS A 390 25.41 11.58 -4.99
C LYS A 390 26.47 11.78 -3.92
N LYS A 391 26.88 10.71 -3.22
CA LYS A 391 27.76 10.77 -2.04
C LYS A 391 29.24 10.67 -2.38
N ARG A 392 29.61 10.00 -3.48
CA ARG A 392 31.00 9.66 -3.82
C ARG A 392 31.39 10.30 -5.16
N LYS A 393 32.25 11.32 -5.11
CA LYS A 393 32.55 12.23 -6.22
C LYS A 393 33.05 11.54 -7.50
N GLU A 394 33.74 10.41 -7.39
CA GLU A 394 34.35 9.71 -8.52
C GLU A 394 33.38 8.80 -9.29
N VAL A 395 32.22 8.44 -8.71
CA VAL A 395 31.30 7.47 -9.32
C VAL A 395 30.55 8.08 -10.50
N LEU A 396 29.97 9.27 -10.33
CA LEU A 396 29.17 9.91 -11.37
C LEU A 396 29.96 10.17 -12.67
N PRO A 397 31.16 10.79 -12.66
CA PRO A 397 31.88 11.04 -13.91
C PRO A 397 32.29 9.77 -14.65
N LYS A 398 32.69 8.71 -13.92
CA LYS A 398 33.05 7.42 -14.53
C LYS A 398 31.85 6.76 -15.18
N MET A 399 30.72 6.71 -14.47
CA MET A 399 29.49 6.11 -15.00
C MET A 399 28.98 6.86 -16.23
N MET A 400 29.03 8.20 -16.21
CA MET A 400 28.63 9.01 -17.37
C MET A 400 29.57 8.80 -18.56
N ALA A 401 30.89 8.68 -18.33
CA ALA A 401 31.84 8.38 -19.40
C ALA A 401 31.57 7.00 -20.04
N PHE A 402 31.26 6.00 -19.21
CA PHE A 402 30.87 4.66 -19.67
C PHE A 402 29.58 4.69 -20.50
N CYS A 403 28.52 5.33 -20.00
CA CYS A 403 27.25 5.46 -20.74
C CYS A 403 27.43 6.23 -22.05
N TYR A 404 28.25 7.29 -22.05
CA TYR A 404 28.54 8.06 -23.25
C TYR A 404 29.24 7.22 -24.33
N GLN A 405 30.23 6.39 -23.95
CA GLN A 405 30.88 5.47 -24.88
C GLN A 405 29.86 4.55 -25.56
N ILE A 406 28.93 3.99 -24.78
CA ILE A 406 27.86 3.11 -25.29
C ILE A 406 26.91 3.85 -26.25
N LEU A 407 26.53 5.07 -25.93
CA LEU A 407 25.61 5.86 -26.76
C LEU A 407 26.25 6.34 -28.08
N THR A 408 27.57 6.55 -28.09
CA THR A 408 28.29 7.05 -29.29
C THR A 408 28.69 5.97 -30.27
N ASP A 409 28.96 4.73 -29.82
CA ASP A 409 29.38 3.66 -30.71
C ASP A 409 28.15 2.95 -31.32
N PRO A 410 27.99 2.99 -32.66
CA PRO A 410 26.85 2.38 -33.33
C PRO A 410 26.84 0.85 -33.24
N ASN A 411 27.97 0.21 -32.93
CA ASN A 411 28.12 -1.25 -32.92
C ASN A 411 27.65 -1.89 -31.62
N PHE A 412 27.33 -1.12 -30.58
CA PHE A 412 26.79 -1.69 -29.35
C PHE A 412 25.38 -2.24 -29.55
N ASP A 413 25.14 -3.36 -28.85
CA ASP A 413 23.83 -3.96 -28.67
C ASP A 413 22.78 -2.88 -28.27
N PRO A 414 21.67 -2.75 -29.00
CA PRO A 414 20.56 -1.87 -28.66
C PRO A 414 20.09 -1.98 -27.19
N ARG A 415 20.16 -3.17 -26.57
CA ARG A 415 19.82 -3.34 -25.14
C ARG A 415 20.78 -2.60 -24.21
N LYS A 416 22.05 -2.48 -24.58
CA LYS A 416 23.01 -1.64 -23.82
C LYS A 416 22.70 -0.15 -23.97
N LYS A 417 22.15 0.28 -25.11
CA LYS A 417 21.68 1.67 -25.26
C LYS A 417 20.49 1.96 -24.36
N ASP A 418 19.55 1.01 -24.23
CA ASP A 418 18.48 1.08 -23.23
C ASP A 418 19.07 1.23 -21.80
N GLY A 419 19.98 0.33 -21.40
CA GLY A 419 20.61 0.40 -20.08
C GLY A 419 21.34 1.72 -19.82
N ALA A 420 22.02 2.28 -20.83
CA ALA A 420 22.68 3.58 -20.72
C ALA A 420 21.67 4.72 -20.50
N LEU A 421 20.56 4.72 -21.24
CA LEU A 421 19.46 5.67 -21.03
C LEU A 421 18.80 5.50 -19.66
N HIS A 422 18.60 4.27 -19.21
CA HIS A 422 18.04 3.95 -17.90
C HIS A 422 18.91 4.53 -16.77
N VAL A 423 20.23 4.34 -16.85
CA VAL A 423 21.19 4.94 -15.91
C VAL A 423 21.13 6.47 -15.96
N ILE A 424 21.14 7.07 -17.14
CA ILE A 424 21.16 8.53 -17.30
C ILE A 424 19.88 9.15 -16.74
N GLY A 425 18.71 8.59 -17.07
CA GLY A 425 17.43 9.07 -16.53
C GLY A 425 17.34 8.88 -15.01
N SER A 426 17.84 7.75 -14.48
CA SER A 426 17.89 7.51 -13.02
C SER A 426 18.74 8.53 -12.27
N LEU A 427 19.71 9.14 -12.95
CA LEU A 427 20.62 10.14 -12.41
C LEU A 427 20.24 11.58 -12.78
N ALA A 428 19.11 11.79 -13.48
CA ALA A 428 18.69 13.09 -14.02
C ALA A 428 18.70 14.19 -12.95
N ASP A 429 18.12 13.91 -11.79
CA ASP A 429 18.10 14.79 -10.62
C ASP A 429 19.48 15.31 -10.18
N ILE A 430 20.50 14.44 -10.23
CA ILE A 430 21.87 14.77 -9.84
C ILE A 430 22.55 15.55 -10.97
N LEU A 431 22.31 15.13 -12.22
CA LEU A 431 22.88 15.73 -13.43
C LEU A 431 22.40 17.17 -13.61
N LEU A 432 21.11 17.44 -13.39
CA LEU A 432 20.50 18.76 -13.48
C LEU A 432 20.98 19.73 -12.39
N LYS A 433 21.47 19.22 -11.25
CA LYS A 433 22.00 20.02 -10.14
C LYS A 433 23.50 20.31 -10.25
N LYS A 434 24.27 19.51 -10.99
CA LYS A 434 25.74 19.66 -11.11
C LYS A 434 26.10 20.43 -12.38
N SER A 435 26.74 21.59 -12.20
CA SER A 435 27.15 22.49 -13.30
C SER A 435 28.00 21.83 -14.39
N LEU A 436 28.84 20.84 -14.04
CA LEU A 436 29.66 20.09 -15.00
C LEU A 436 28.84 19.35 -16.08
N PHE A 437 27.61 18.94 -15.76
CA PHE A 437 26.78 18.12 -16.64
C PHE A 437 25.56 18.87 -17.15
N LYS A 438 24.99 19.75 -16.32
CA LYS A 438 23.71 20.42 -16.57
C LYS A 438 23.59 20.99 -17.99
N ASP A 439 24.60 21.72 -18.45
CA ASP A 439 24.56 22.41 -19.75
C ASP A 439 24.73 21.45 -20.94
N GLN A 440 25.19 20.22 -20.70
CA GLN A 440 25.36 19.19 -21.73
C GLN A 440 24.13 18.30 -21.89
N MET A 441 23.19 18.32 -20.94
CA MET A 441 22.03 17.42 -20.95
C MET A 441 21.09 17.70 -22.12
N GLU A 442 20.91 18.96 -22.49
CA GLU A 442 20.11 19.33 -23.67
C GLU A 442 20.71 18.75 -24.95
N LEU A 443 22.04 18.82 -25.11
CA LEU A 443 22.74 18.24 -26.26
C LEU A 443 22.67 16.71 -26.26
N LEU A 444 22.71 16.08 -25.08
CA LEU A 444 22.55 14.63 -24.94
C LEU A 444 21.15 14.18 -25.38
N LEU A 445 20.09 14.90 -24.96
CA LEU A 445 18.72 14.63 -25.42
C LEU A 445 18.64 14.76 -26.94
N GLN A 446 19.20 15.84 -27.49
CA GLN A 446 19.19 16.11 -28.92
C GLN A 446 19.89 15.02 -29.75
N ASN A 447 21.08 14.61 -29.34
CA ASN A 447 21.93 13.73 -30.15
C ASN A 447 21.63 12.24 -29.94
N HIS A 448 21.13 11.85 -28.77
CA HIS A 448 20.98 10.43 -28.42
C HIS A 448 19.55 10.02 -28.09
N VAL A 449 18.72 10.87 -27.47
CA VAL A 449 17.35 10.50 -27.09
C VAL A 449 16.37 10.73 -28.23
N PHE A 450 16.40 11.90 -28.88
CA PHE A 450 15.47 12.22 -29.97
C PHE A 450 15.54 11.25 -31.15
N PRO A 451 16.72 10.79 -31.61
CA PRO A 451 16.77 9.79 -32.68
C PRO A 451 16.20 8.43 -32.27
N LEU A 452 16.34 8.06 -30.98
CA LEU A 452 15.86 6.77 -30.47
C LEU A 452 14.33 6.71 -30.31
N LEU A 453 13.66 7.86 -30.15
CA LEU A 453 12.19 7.96 -30.25
C LEU A 453 11.65 7.57 -31.65
N LEU A 454 12.51 7.53 -32.67
CA LEU A 454 12.18 7.09 -34.02
C LEU A 454 12.76 5.71 -34.34
N SER A 455 13.26 4.98 -33.34
CA SER A 455 13.80 3.62 -33.51
C SER A 455 12.72 2.63 -33.93
N ASN A 456 13.09 1.58 -34.66
CA ASN A 456 12.17 0.47 -34.96
C ASN A 456 11.87 -0.41 -33.73
N LEU A 457 12.64 -0.27 -32.65
CA LEU A 457 12.51 -1.08 -31.43
C LEU A 457 11.65 -0.35 -30.39
N GLY A 458 10.52 -0.95 -30.00
CA GLY A 458 9.54 -0.39 -29.08
C GLY A 458 10.12 -0.01 -27.71
N TYR A 459 10.83 -0.94 -27.07
CA TYR A 459 11.44 -0.71 -25.75
C TYR A 459 12.40 0.49 -25.72
N LEU A 460 13.12 0.77 -26.82
CA LEU A 460 13.97 1.97 -26.92
C LEU A 460 13.16 3.26 -27.05
N ARG A 461 12.04 3.23 -27.77
CA ARG A 461 11.12 4.39 -27.85
C ARG A 461 10.52 4.66 -26.48
N ALA A 462 10.01 3.63 -25.80
CA ALA A 462 9.48 3.73 -24.44
C ALA A 462 10.53 4.26 -23.45
N ARG A 463 11.76 3.71 -23.45
CA ARG A 463 12.85 4.21 -22.61
C ARG A 463 13.20 5.65 -22.90
N SER A 464 13.16 6.05 -24.17
CA SER A 464 13.44 7.44 -24.56
C SER A 464 12.36 8.40 -24.06
N CYS A 465 11.09 8.01 -24.12
CA CYS A 465 9.98 8.74 -23.49
C CYS A 465 10.20 8.87 -21.97
N TRP A 466 10.54 7.76 -21.30
CA TRP A 466 10.87 7.78 -19.87
C TRP A 466 12.03 8.73 -19.53
N VAL A 467 13.08 8.79 -20.36
CA VAL A 467 14.17 9.76 -20.18
C VAL A 467 13.68 11.20 -20.37
N LEU A 468 12.81 11.46 -21.36
CA LEU A 468 12.20 12.79 -21.51
C LEU A 468 11.38 13.19 -20.27
N HIS A 469 10.63 12.25 -19.70
CA HIS A 469 9.93 12.46 -18.43
C HIS A 469 10.92 12.83 -17.32
N ALA A 470 12.00 12.06 -17.14
CA ALA A 470 13.01 12.29 -16.10
C ALA A 470 13.73 13.65 -16.24
N PHE A 471 13.91 14.14 -17.47
CA PHE A 471 14.52 15.43 -17.78
C PHE A 471 13.50 16.57 -18.04
N SER A 472 12.22 16.38 -17.74
CA SER A 472 11.17 17.39 -17.95
C SER A 472 11.43 18.75 -17.29
N SER A 473 12.15 18.75 -16.15
CA SER A 473 12.57 19.96 -15.44
C SER A 473 13.83 20.63 -16.00
N LEU A 474 14.45 20.07 -17.05
CA LEU A 474 15.56 20.69 -17.77
C LEU A 474 15.14 22.04 -18.36
N LYS A 475 16.00 23.05 -18.23
CA LYS A 475 15.78 24.33 -18.92
C LYS A 475 16.32 24.24 -20.34
N PHE A 476 15.43 24.20 -21.32
CA PHE A 476 15.79 24.23 -22.73
C PHE A 476 16.23 25.66 -23.12
N HIS A 477 17.45 25.79 -23.61
CA HIS A 477 17.96 27.05 -24.15
C HIS A 477 17.59 27.21 -25.62
N ASN A 478 17.49 26.10 -26.36
CA ASN A 478 17.04 26.10 -27.74
C ASN A 478 15.55 25.73 -27.82
N GLU A 479 14.73 26.69 -28.23
CA GLU A 479 13.29 26.51 -28.41
C GLU A 479 12.96 25.39 -29.43
N LEU A 480 13.82 25.18 -30.44
CA LEU A 480 13.65 24.09 -31.40
C LEU A 480 13.81 22.72 -30.74
N ASN A 481 14.68 22.59 -29.73
CA ASN A 481 14.87 21.34 -29.00
C ASN A 481 13.65 21.02 -28.14
N LEU A 482 13.07 22.02 -27.47
CA LEU A 482 11.81 21.86 -26.73
C LEU A 482 10.68 21.45 -27.67
N ARG A 483 10.52 22.17 -28.78
CA ARG A 483 9.50 21.85 -29.79
C ARG A 483 9.67 20.41 -30.31
N ASN A 484 10.89 20.00 -30.62
CA ASN A 484 11.14 18.64 -31.10
C ASN A 484 10.85 17.59 -30.02
N ALA A 485 11.23 17.82 -28.76
CA ALA A 485 10.94 16.90 -27.66
C ALA A 485 9.43 16.67 -27.50
N VAL A 486 8.64 17.74 -27.51
CA VAL A 486 7.18 17.70 -27.34
C VAL A 486 6.51 17.07 -28.57
N GLU A 487 6.96 17.40 -29.79
CA GLU A 487 6.45 16.80 -31.03
C GLU A 487 6.74 15.30 -31.11
N LEU A 488 7.93 14.84 -30.70
CA LEU A 488 8.28 13.42 -30.67
C LEU A 488 7.51 12.66 -29.58
N ALA A 489 7.31 13.26 -28.40
CA ALA A 489 6.48 12.67 -27.36
C ALA A 489 5.02 12.55 -27.81
N LYS A 490 4.45 13.61 -28.40
CA LYS A 490 3.10 13.59 -29.00
C LYS A 490 2.99 12.52 -30.08
N LYS A 491 3.97 12.43 -30.98
CA LYS A 491 3.99 11.42 -32.04
C LYS A 491 3.98 10.00 -31.47
N SER A 492 4.80 9.75 -30.45
CA SER A 492 4.88 8.45 -29.77
C SER A 492 3.59 8.11 -29.03
N LEU A 493 2.87 9.12 -28.52
CA LEU A 493 1.56 8.91 -27.91
C LEU A 493 0.49 8.53 -28.94
N ILE A 494 0.37 9.31 -30.03
CA ILE A 494 -0.75 9.21 -30.98
C ILE A 494 -0.52 8.15 -32.08
N GLU A 495 0.70 8.06 -32.61
CA GLU A 495 0.98 7.30 -33.84
C GLU A 495 1.65 5.95 -33.59
N ASP A 496 2.18 5.69 -32.38
CA ASP A 496 2.83 4.42 -32.08
C ASP A 496 1.83 3.26 -32.07
N LYS A 497 2.32 2.04 -32.30
CA LYS A 497 1.52 0.82 -32.31
C LYS A 497 1.64 0.06 -31.00
N GLU A 498 2.72 0.27 -30.27
CA GLU A 498 3.06 -0.49 -29.07
C GLU A 498 2.55 0.24 -27.83
N MET A 499 1.63 -0.40 -27.10
CA MET A 499 0.96 0.20 -25.94
C MET A 499 1.92 0.70 -24.85
N PRO A 500 3.01 -0.01 -24.49
CA PRO A 500 3.92 0.48 -23.45
C PRO A 500 4.66 1.76 -23.87
N VAL A 501 4.87 1.99 -25.17
CA VAL A 501 5.43 3.25 -25.67
C VAL A 501 4.45 4.40 -25.48
N LYS A 502 3.17 4.18 -25.76
CA LYS A 502 2.12 5.19 -25.60
C LYS A 502 1.96 5.62 -24.14
N VAL A 503 1.99 4.68 -23.20
CA VAL A 503 1.93 4.98 -21.75
C VAL A 503 3.11 5.86 -21.32
N GLU A 504 4.34 5.49 -21.68
CA GLU A 504 5.52 6.30 -21.36
C GLU A 504 5.50 7.67 -22.05
N ALA A 505 5.00 7.74 -23.27
CA ALA A 505 4.83 8.99 -24.01
C ALA A 505 3.80 9.91 -23.34
N ALA A 506 2.70 9.36 -22.80
CA ALA A 506 1.70 10.11 -22.04
C ALA A 506 2.32 10.78 -20.80
N LEU A 507 3.07 10.00 -20.00
CA LEU A 507 3.75 10.49 -18.79
C LEU A 507 4.81 11.55 -19.13
N ALA A 508 5.57 11.34 -20.20
CA ALA A 508 6.57 12.31 -20.67
C ALA A 508 5.93 13.61 -21.14
N LEU A 509 4.87 13.53 -21.95
CA LEU A 509 4.17 14.68 -22.51
C LEU A 509 3.52 15.51 -21.41
N GLN A 510 2.82 14.88 -20.47
CA GLN A 510 2.24 15.55 -19.31
C GLN A 510 3.30 16.32 -18.53
N SER A 511 4.42 15.68 -18.21
CA SER A 511 5.47 16.31 -17.41
C SER A 511 6.15 17.48 -18.14
N LEU A 512 6.34 17.38 -19.47
CA LEU A 512 6.85 18.49 -20.29
C LEU A 512 5.87 19.67 -20.31
N ILE A 513 4.57 19.41 -20.47
CA ILE A 513 3.52 20.44 -20.47
C ILE A 513 3.46 21.16 -19.12
N SER A 514 3.47 20.42 -18.00
CA SER A 514 3.42 21.01 -16.66
C SER A 514 4.66 21.84 -16.31
N ASN A 515 5.85 21.43 -16.79
CA ASN A 515 7.11 22.11 -16.45
C ASN A 515 7.53 23.22 -17.43
N GLN A 516 6.95 23.28 -18.63
CA GLN A 516 7.40 24.20 -19.70
C GLN A 516 6.22 24.96 -20.32
N THR A 517 6.15 26.28 -20.14
CA THR A 517 5.05 27.11 -20.66
C THR A 517 4.92 27.06 -22.18
N GLN A 518 6.02 27.09 -22.93
CA GLN A 518 6.03 27.00 -24.40
C GLN A 518 5.51 25.65 -24.92
N ALA A 519 5.74 24.56 -24.18
CA ALA A 519 5.19 23.25 -24.55
C ALA A 519 3.66 23.26 -24.54
N LYS A 520 3.05 24.03 -23.62
CA LYS A 520 1.59 24.17 -23.52
C LYS A 520 1.01 24.73 -24.83
N GLU A 521 1.62 25.79 -25.33
CA GLU A 521 1.20 26.46 -26.57
C GLU A 521 1.34 25.57 -27.81
N TYR A 522 2.42 24.80 -27.93
CA TYR A 522 2.60 23.89 -29.06
C TYR A 522 1.58 22.76 -29.10
N MET A 523 1.15 22.27 -27.93
CA MET A 523 0.20 21.16 -27.83
C MET A 523 -1.26 21.59 -27.87
N LYS A 524 -1.56 22.88 -27.68
CA LYS A 524 -2.91 23.44 -27.74
C LYS A 524 -3.74 23.00 -28.97
N PRO A 525 -3.21 22.97 -30.21
CA PRO A 525 -3.96 22.52 -31.38
C PRO A 525 -4.22 21.00 -31.41
N HIS A 526 -3.54 20.24 -30.56
CA HIS A 526 -3.53 18.78 -30.53
C HIS A 526 -4.20 18.21 -29.27
N VAL A 527 -4.82 19.04 -28.42
CA VAL A 527 -5.47 18.57 -27.18
C VAL A 527 -6.52 17.50 -27.47
N ARG A 528 -7.43 17.72 -28.42
CA ARG A 528 -8.48 16.73 -28.75
C ARG A 528 -7.91 15.33 -29.09
N PRO A 529 -6.99 15.18 -30.07
CA PRO A 529 -6.45 13.85 -30.38
C PRO A 529 -5.61 13.26 -29.25
N ILE A 530 -4.89 14.09 -28.48
CA ILE A 530 -4.17 13.62 -27.28
C ILE A 530 -5.15 13.02 -26.26
N MET A 531 -6.21 13.73 -25.91
CA MET A 531 -7.19 13.27 -24.92
C MET A 531 -7.94 12.02 -25.38
N GLN A 532 -8.27 11.91 -26.67
CA GLN A 532 -8.88 10.71 -27.23
C GLN A 532 -7.98 9.48 -27.09
N GLU A 533 -6.68 9.65 -27.36
CA GLU A 533 -5.72 8.55 -27.23
C GLU A 533 -5.48 8.17 -25.76
N LEU A 534 -5.39 9.15 -24.85
CA LEU A 534 -5.27 8.87 -23.42
C LEU A 534 -6.46 8.07 -22.87
N LEU A 535 -7.68 8.40 -23.29
CA LEU A 535 -8.88 7.63 -22.93
C LEU A 535 -8.86 6.21 -23.49
N HIS A 536 -8.33 6.04 -24.71
CA HIS A 536 -8.13 4.71 -25.29
C HIS A 536 -7.12 3.88 -24.47
N ILE A 537 -6.01 4.49 -24.05
CA ILE A 537 -5.00 3.82 -23.23
C ILE A 537 -5.61 3.36 -21.90
N VAL A 538 -6.28 4.24 -21.14
CA VAL A 538 -6.93 3.88 -19.86
C VAL A 538 -7.88 2.70 -20.02
N ARG A 539 -8.65 2.68 -21.11
CA ARG A 539 -9.59 1.59 -21.39
C ARG A 539 -8.90 0.24 -21.64
N GLU A 540 -7.72 0.23 -22.23
CA GLU A 540 -7.05 -1.00 -22.65
C GLU A 540 -6.02 -1.50 -21.60
N THR A 541 -5.37 -0.59 -20.88
CA THR A 541 -4.29 -0.93 -19.93
C THR A 541 -4.72 -0.97 -18.49
N GLU A 542 -5.85 -0.37 -18.15
CA GLU A 542 -6.34 -0.22 -16.78
C GLU A 542 -5.32 0.47 -15.83
N ASN A 543 -4.46 1.34 -16.37
CA ASN A 543 -3.36 1.96 -15.64
C ASN A 543 -3.76 3.31 -14.99
N ASP A 544 -3.63 3.42 -13.66
CA ASP A 544 -4.01 4.61 -12.89
C ASP A 544 -3.13 5.85 -13.18
N ASP A 545 -1.83 5.67 -13.46
CA ASP A 545 -0.95 6.81 -13.77
C ASP A 545 -1.41 7.57 -15.02
N VAL A 546 -1.99 6.88 -16.01
CA VAL A 546 -2.56 7.52 -17.20
C VAL A 546 -3.82 8.31 -16.85
N THR A 547 -4.63 7.84 -15.90
CA THR A 547 -5.78 8.59 -15.38
C THR A 547 -5.33 9.91 -14.73
N ASN A 548 -4.25 9.87 -13.95
CA ASN A 548 -3.60 11.06 -13.39
C ASN A 548 -3.06 12.01 -14.48
N VAL A 549 -2.58 11.47 -15.61
CA VAL A 549 -2.21 12.28 -16.78
C VAL A 549 -3.41 13.03 -17.35
N ILE A 550 -4.54 12.36 -17.55
CA ILE A 550 -5.78 12.96 -18.07
C ILE A 550 -6.21 14.13 -17.18
N GLN A 551 -6.25 13.94 -15.86
CA GLN A 551 -6.63 14.98 -14.89
C GLN A 551 -5.75 16.24 -15.01
N LYS A 552 -4.42 16.05 -15.05
CA LYS A 552 -3.49 17.19 -15.21
C LYS A 552 -3.67 17.89 -16.55
N MET A 553 -3.92 17.13 -17.62
CA MET A 553 -4.20 17.69 -18.95
C MET A 553 -5.51 18.49 -18.98
N ILE A 554 -6.54 18.04 -18.27
CA ILE A 554 -7.82 18.76 -18.12
C ILE A 554 -7.61 20.12 -17.45
N CYS A 555 -6.85 20.15 -16.36
CA CYS A 555 -6.54 21.40 -15.65
C CYS A 555 -5.74 22.39 -16.50
N GLU A 556 -4.83 21.91 -17.35
CA GLU A 556 -3.97 22.76 -18.17
C GLU A 556 -4.66 23.29 -19.45
N TYR A 557 -5.68 22.59 -19.95
CA TYR A 557 -6.39 22.91 -21.20
C TYR A 557 -7.90 23.05 -21.02
N SER A 558 -8.31 23.75 -19.96
CA SER A 558 -9.74 23.90 -19.58
C SER A 558 -10.64 24.34 -20.73
N GLN A 559 -10.22 25.33 -21.52
CA GLN A 559 -11.00 25.87 -22.63
C GLN A 559 -11.19 24.85 -23.76
N GLU A 560 -10.12 24.16 -24.16
CA GLU A 560 -10.18 23.15 -25.21
C GLU A 560 -10.97 21.92 -24.76
N VAL A 561 -10.81 21.52 -23.50
CA VAL A 561 -11.49 20.37 -22.89
C VAL A 561 -12.99 20.62 -22.76
N ALA A 562 -13.42 21.84 -22.42
CA ALA A 562 -14.85 22.17 -22.38
C ALA A 562 -15.58 21.82 -23.69
N SER A 563 -14.90 21.92 -24.85
CA SER A 563 -15.48 21.57 -26.16
C SER A 563 -15.65 20.07 -26.43
N ILE A 564 -15.02 19.21 -25.62
CA ILE A 564 -15.03 17.74 -25.74
C ILE A 564 -15.49 17.03 -24.47
N ALA A 565 -15.84 17.79 -23.42
CA ALA A 565 -16.17 17.25 -22.10
C ALA A 565 -17.27 16.19 -22.15
N VAL A 566 -18.33 16.41 -22.94
CA VAL A 566 -19.44 15.45 -23.06
C VAL A 566 -18.96 14.10 -23.63
N ASP A 567 -18.22 14.14 -24.75
CA ASP A 567 -17.68 12.93 -25.38
C ASP A 567 -16.70 12.21 -24.44
N MET A 568 -15.87 12.95 -23.70
CA MET A 568 -14.91 12.38 -22.75
C MET A 568 -15.62 11.70 -21.57
N THR A 569 -16.55 12.40 -20.93
CA THR A 569 -17.30 11.85 -19.77
C THR A 569 -18.12 10.64 -20.18
N GLN A 570 -18.69 10.63 -21.40
CA GLN A 570 -19.39 9.46 -21.93
C GLN A 570 -18.46 8.23 -22.04
N HIS A 571 -17.24 8.40 -22.57
CA HIS A 571 -16.26 7.30 -22.64
C HIS A 571 -15.82 6.84 -21.24
N LEU A 572 -15.53 7.76 -20.33
CA LEU A 572 -15.16 7.44 -18.94
C LEU A 572 -16.27 6.66 -18.23
N ALA A 573 -17.54 7.06 -18.41
CA ALA A 573 -18.70 6.36 -17.88
C ALA A 573 -18.83 4.93 -18.42
N GLU A 574 -18.52 4.72 -19.71
CA GLU A 574 -18.52 3.39 -20.33
C GLU A 574 -17.40 2.50 -19.80
N ILE A 575 -16.21 3.05 -19.57
CA ILE A 575 -15.09 2.31 -18.96
C ILE A 575 -15.48 1.91 -17.53
N PHE A 576 -15.93 2.87 -16.71
CA PHE A 576 -16.40 2.62 -15.35
C PHE A 576 -17.50 1.54 -15.29
N GLY A 577 -18.48 1.63 -16.18
CA GLY A 577 -19.56 0.64 -16.27
C GLY A 577 -19.06 -0.78 -16.58
N LYS A 578 -18.02 -0.93 -17.41
CA LYS A 578 -17.40 -2.23 -17.70
C LYS A 578 -16.65 -2.80 -16.50
N VAL A 579 -15.91 -1.95 -15.79
CA VAL A 579 -15.16 -2.35 -14.58
C VAL A 579 -16.11 -2.94 -13.56
N LEU A 580 -17.21 -2.22 -13.28
CA LEU A 580 -18.28 -2.67 -12.37
C LEU A 580 -19.07 -3.89 -12.86
N GLN A 581 -19.07 -4.20 -14.17
CA GLN A 581 -19.80 -5.33 -14.73
C GLN A 581 -18.97 -6.61 -14.85
N SER A 582 -17.65 -6.54 -14.66
CA SER A 582 -16.82 -7.74 -14.66
C SER A 582 -17.18 -8.62 -13.45
N ASP A 583 -17.52 -9.89 -13.68
CA ASP A 583 -17.89 -10.87 -12.63
C ASP A 583 -16.74 -11.17 -11.64
N GLU A 584 -15.55 -10.59 -11.88
CA GLU A 584 -14.35 -10.66 -11.05
C GLU A 584 -14.21 -9.46 -10.09
N TYR A 585 -15.28 -8.70 -9.86
CA TYR A 585 -15.25 -7.58 -8.91
C TYR A 585 -15.11 -8.04 -7.43
N GLU A 586 -15.15 -9.35 -7.16
CA GLU A 586 -14.79 -9.91 -5.86
C GLU A 586 -13.26 -9.87 -5.67
N GLU A 587 -12.78 -8.82 -4.97
CA GLU A 587 -11.46 -8.73 -4.30
C GLU A 587 -10.20 -8.47 -5.16
N ILE A 588 -10.25 -7.64 -6.22
CA ILE A 588 -9.01 -7.10 -6.85
C ILE A 588 -8.87 -5.60 -6.53
N GLU A 589 -8.03 -5.27 -5.53
CA GLU A 589 -7.74 -3.90 -5.08
C GLU A 589 -7.40 -2.94 -6.24
N ASP A 590 -6.71 -3.42 -7.28
CA ASP A 590 -6.27 -2.62 -8.43
C ASP A 590 -7.45 -2.08 -9.27
N LYS A 591 -8.54 -2.86 -9.42
CA LYS A 591 -9.71 -2.43 -10.20
C LYS A 591 -10.49 -1.34 -9.46
N THR A 592 -10.54 -1.39 -8.13
CA THR A 592 -11.16 -0.34 -7.29
C THR A 592 -10.41 0.98 -7.42
N VAL A 593 -9.08 0.98 -7.32
CA VAL A 593 -8.26 2.21 -7.44
C VAL A 593 -8.47 2.89 -8.79
N MET A 594 -8.42 2.12 -9.88
CA MET A 594 -8.66 2.67 -11.21
C MET A 594 -10.07 3.27 -11.34
N ALA A 595 -11.10 2.57 -10.85
CA ALA A 595 -12.48 3.05 -10.90
C ALA A 595 -12.66 4.36 -10.12
N MET A 596 -12.02 4.50 -8.94
CA MET A 596 -11.96 5.77 -8.21
C MET A 596 -11.27 6.86 -9.04
N GLY A 597 -10.14 6.55 -9.68
CA GLY A 597 -9.43 7.46 -10.58
C GLY A 597 -10.32 7.95 -11.73
N ILE A 598 -11.14 7.08 -12.32
CA ILE A 598 -12.10 7.43 -13.38
C ILE A 598 -13.16 8.40 -12.84
N LEU A 599 -13.76 8.12 -11.70
CA LEU A 599 -14.76 9.01 -11.08
C LEU A 599 -14.15 10.37 -10.73
N HIS A 600 -12.93 10.40 -10.18
CA HIS A 600 -12.22 11.64 -9.88
C HIS A 600 -11.90 12.45 -11.16
N THR A 601 -11.63 11.76 -12.27
CA THR A 601 -11.43 12.40 -13.57
C THR A 601 -12.73 13.04 -14.08
N ILE A 602 -13.87 12.37 -13.92
CA ILE A 602 -15.18 12.94 -14.26
C ILE A 602 -15.48 14.17 -13.40
N ASP A 603 -15.18 14.10 -12.10
CA ASP A 603 -15.34 15.23 -11.17
C ASP A 603 -14.45 16.43 -11.55
N THR A 604 -13.22 16.16 -11.99
CA THR A 604 -12.31 17.19 -12.51
C THR A 604 -12.89 17.85 -13.78
N ILE A 605 -13.50 17.07 -14.68
CA ILE A 605 -14.19 17.62 -15.86
C ILE A 605 -15.35 18.52 -15.42
N LEU A 606 -16.19 18.07 -14.48
CA LEU A 606 -17.32 18.86 -13.95
C LEU A 606 -16.85 20.20 -13.38
N THR A 607 -15.77 20.18 -12.60
CA THR A 607 -15.15 21.38 -12.02
C THR A 607 -14.65 22.34 -13.10
N VAL A 608 -14.05 21.82 -14.17
CA VAL A 608 -13.54 22.66 -15.27
C VAL A 608 -14.65 23.28 -16.12
N VAL A 609 -15.80 22.62 -16.23
CA VAL A 609 -16.93 23.12 -17.03
C VAL A 609 -18.03 23.79 -16.20
N GLU A 610 -17.78 24.12 -14.94
CA GLU A 610 -18.77 24.70 -14.02
C GLU A 610 -19.47 25.94 -14.62
N ASP A 611 -18.70 26.81 -15.29
CA ASP A 611 -19.20 28.04 -15.93
C ASP A 611 -20.00 27.79 -17.23
N HIS A 612 -19.99 26.57 -17.78
CA HIS A 612 -20.60 26.20 -19.07
C HIS A 612 -21.94 25.46 -18.89
N LYS A 613 -23.00 26.18 -18.48
CA LYS A 613 -24.32 25.61 -18.13
C LYS A 613 -24.89 24.55 -19.10
N GLU A 614 -24.78 24.78 -20.41
CA GLU A 614 -25.29 23.84 -21.43
C GLU A 614 -24.52 22.51 -21.44
N VAL A 615 -23.22 22.55 -21.17
CA VAL A 615 -22.35 21.37 -21.07
C VAL A 615 -22.63 20.64 -19.75
N THR A 616 -22.70 21.37 -18.64
CA THR A 616 -23.02 20.80 -17.31
C THR A 616 -24.34 20.02 -17.33
N GLN A 617 -25.37 20.53 -18.00
CA GLN A 617 -26.66 19.85 -18.11
C GLN A 617 -26.57 18.53 -18.91
N GLN A 618 -25.70 18.46 -19.92
CA GLN A 618 -25.47 17.20 -20.65
C GLN A 618 -24.69 16.20 -19.80
N LEU A 619 -23.68 16.67 -19.06
CA LEU A 619 -22.89 15.85 -18.15
C LEU A 619 -23.72 15.29 -16.99
N GLU A 620 -24.69 16.05 -16.49
CA GLU A 620 -25.60 15.61 -15.43
C GLU A 620 -26.27 14.28 -15.76
N ASN A 621 -26.80 14.13 -16.98
CA ASN A 621 -27.43 12.88 -17.41
C ASN A 621 -26.47 11.69 -17.42
N ILE A 622 -25.19 11.91 -17.73
CA ILE A 622 -24.18 10.86 -17.75
C ILE A 622 -23.81 10.47 -16.31
N CYS A 623 -23.56 11.47 -15.46
CA CYS A 623 -23.18 11.26 -14.06
C CYS A 623 -24.31 10.61 -13.26
N LEU A 624 -25.57 10.98 -13.49
CA LEU A 624 -26.72 10.33 -12.85
C LEU A 624 -26.78 8.84 -13.16
N ARG A 625 -26.46 8.42 -14.39
CA ARG A 625 -26.38 6.99 -14.74
C ARG A 625 -25.30 6.25 -13.96
N ILE A 626 -24.17 6.91 -13.68
CA ILE A 626 -23.07 6.36 -12.88
C ILE A 626 -23.51 6.23 -11.42
N ILE A 627 -24.08 7.30 -10.85
CA ILE A 627 -24.61 7.34 -9.48
C ILE A 627 -25.64 6.23 -9.31
N ASP A 628 -26.62 6.12 -10.21
CA ASP A 628 -27.65 5.08 -10.18
C ASP A 628 -27.05 3.67 -10.24
N LEU A 629 -26.03 3.44 -11.07
CA LEU A 629 -25.37 2.14 -11.20
C LEU A 629 -24.69 1.72 -9.89
N VAL A 630 -23.97 2.63 -9.23
CA VAL A 630 -23.29 2.36 -7.96
C VAL A 630 -24.30 2.09 -6.85
N LEU A 631 -25.35 2.91 -6.75
CA LEU A 631 -26.39 2.75 -5.74
C LEU A 631 -27.21 1.47 -5.93
N GLN A 632 -27.55 1.09 -7.18
CA GLN A 632 -28.29 -0.14 -7.47
C GLN A 632 -27.49 -1.41 -7.17
N LYS A 633 -26.16 -1.37 -7.38
CA LYS A 633 -25.27 -2.49 -7.08
C LYS A 633 -24.80 -2.52 -5.62
N HIS A 634 -25.13 -1.50 -4.82
CA HIS A 634 -24.68 -1.36 -3.44
C HIS A 634 -23.15 -1.42 -3.28
N VAL A 635 -22.40 -0.79 -4.19
CA VAL A 635 -20.92 -0.78 -4.14
C VAL A 635 -20.45 0.35 -3.24
N ILE A 636 -20.35 0.06 -1.94
CA ILE A 636 -20.09 1.02 -0.86
C ILE A 636 -18.76 1.77 -1.06
N GLU A 637 -17.76 1.12 -1.65
CA GLU A 637 -16.43 1.68 -1.91
C GLU A 637 -16.43 2.97 -2.73
N PHE A 638 -17.47 3.22 -3.53
CA PHE A 638 -17.56 4.39 -4.41
C PHE A 638 -18.48 5.50 -3.92
N TYR A 639 -18.97 5.39 -2.69
CA TYR A 639 -20.01 6.29 -2.19
C TYR A 639 -19.50 7.72 -2.05
N GLU A 640 -18.27 7.89 -1.57
CA GLU A 640 -17.62 9.20 -1.45
C GLU A 640 -17.52 9.89 -2.81
N GLU A 641 -17.10 9.16 -3.85
CA GLU A 641 -16.89 9.67 -5.19
C GLU A 641 -18.22 10.05 -5.87
N ILE A 642 -19.27 9.22 -5.78
CA ILE A 642 -20.58 9.56 -6.38
C ILE A 642 -21.24 10.74 -5.66
N LEU A 643 -20.98 10.91 -4.35
CA LEU A 643 -21.45 12.06 -3.58
C LEU A 643 -20.71 13.33 -3.99
N SER A 644 -19.40 13.24 -4.27
CA SER A 644 -18.63 14.34 -4.85
C SER A 644 -19.18 14.77 -6.21
N LEU A 645 -19.46 13.81 -7.11
CA LEU A 645 -20.07 14.10 -8.41
C LEU A 645 -21.42 14.80 -8.28
N ALA A 646 -22.28 14.30 -7.40
CA ALA A 646 -23.58 14.91 -7.13
C ALA A 646 -23.45 16.31 -6.50
N TYR A 647 -22.46 16.51 -5.62
CA TYR A 647 -22.14 17.83 -5.08
C TYR A 647 -21.75 18.80 -6.20
N SER A 648 -20.80 18.43 -7.06
CA SER A 648 -20.34 19.25 -8.19
C SER A 648 -21.50 19.65 -9.12
N LEU A 649 -22.46 18.74 -9.37
CA LEU A 649 -23.64 19.02 -10.19
C LEU A 649 -24.66 19.96 -9.54
N THR A 650 -24.64 20.14 -8.22
CA THR A 650 -25.61 20.96 -7.48
C THR A 650 -25.10 22.35 -7.10
N CYS A 651 -23.84 22.69 -7.41
CA CYS A 651 -23.21 23.95 -7.00
C CYS A 651 -23.85 25.22 -7.59
N HIS A 652 -24.47 25.16 -8.77
CA HIS A 652 -25.03 26.34 -9.46
C HIS A 652 -26.55 26.32 -9.63
N GLY A 653 -27.16 25.16 -9.61
CA GLY A 653 -28.59 24.96 -9.79
C GLY A 653 -28.94 23.50 -9.59
N ILE A 654 -30.18 23.22 -9.21
CA ILE A 654 -30.63 21.86 -8.89
C ILE A 654 -31.74 21.48 -9.86
N SER A 655 -31.48 20.47 -10.69
CA SER A 655 -32.46 19.97 -11.64
C SER A 655 -33.55 19.15 -10.94
N PRO A 656 -34.69 18.90 -11.61
CA PRO A 656 -35.70 17.97 -11.10
C PRO A 656 -35.17 16.54 -10.88
N GLN A 657 -34.17 16.10 -11.66
CA GLN A 657 -33.57 14.77 -11.51
C GLN A 657 -32.68 14.72 -10.26
N MET A 658 -31.90 15.77 -9.99
CA MET A 658 -31.13 15.87 -8.75
C MET A 658 -32.06 15.90 -7.52
N TRP A 659 -33.21 16.58 -7.59
CA TRP A 659 -34.21 16.50 -6.52
C TRP A 659 -34.77 15.08 -6.29
N GLN A 660 -34.83 14.22 -7.32
CA GLN A 660 -35.18 12.81 -7.14
C GLN A 660 -34.07 12.01 -6.45
N LEU A 661 -32.80 12.32 -6.75
CA LEU A 661 -31.64 11.70 -6.12
C LEU A 661 -31.65 11.88 -4.59
N LEU A 662 -32.12 13.01 -4.06
CA LEU A 662 -32.30 13.21 -2.62
C LEU A 662 -33.17 12.11 -1.97
N GLY A 663 -34.23 11.68 -2.66
CA GLY A 663 -35.10 10.59 -2.19
C GLY A 663 -34.39 9.23 -2.19
N ILE A 664 -33.60 8.95 -3.23
CA ILE A 664 -32.82 7.71 -3.34
C ILE A 664 -31.74 7.67 -2.25
N LEU A 665 -31.00 8.76 -2.06
CA LEU A 665 -29.97 8.88 -1.01
C LEU A 665 -30.57 8.70 0.38
N TYR A 666 -31.82 9.14 0.60
CA TYR A 666 -32.52 8.88 1.85
C TYR A 666 -32.79 7.40 2.08
N GLU A 667 -33.25 6.66 1.08
CA GLU A 667 -33.48 5.22 1.21
C GLU A 667 -32.17 4.47 1.49
N VAL A 668 -31.10 4.82 0.79
CA VAL A 668 -29.76 4.24 0.98
C VAL A 668 -29.21 4.55 2.37
N PHE A 669 -29.35 5.79 2.84
CA PHE A 669 -29.00 6.21 4.20
C PHE A 669 -29.81 5.47 5.28
N GLN A 670 -31.06 5.07 4.97
CA GLN A 670 -31.87 4.31 5.94
C GLN A 670 -31.40 2.88 6.11
N GLN A 671 -30.90 2.23 5.05
CA GLN A 671 -30.52 0.82 5.05
C GLN A 671 -29.15 0.59 5.70
N ASP A 672 -28.05 1.07 5.11
CA ASP A 672 -26.69 0.65 5.51
C ASP A 672 -25.62 1.76 5.44
N CYS A 673 -25.99 3.03 5.22
CA CYS A 673 -25.02 4.09 4.89
C CYS A 673 -25.04 5.28 5.85
N PHE A 674 -25.34 5.01 7.13
CA PHE A 674 -25.39 6.02 8.17
C PHE A 674 -24.02 6.67 8.46
N GLU A 675 -22.93 5.91 8.31
CA GLU A 675 -21.56 6.36 8.56
C GLU A 675 -21.07 7.40 7.54
N TYR A 676 -21.63 7.41 6.33
CA TYR A 676 -21.30 8.34 5.24
C TYR A 676 -22.01 9.70 5.34
N PHE A 677 -22.64 10.01 6.48
CA PHE A 677 -23.35 11.28 6.63
C PHE A 677 -22.43 12.49 6.44
N THR A 678 -21.17 12.38 6.88
CA THR A 678 -20.15 13.43 6.72
C THR A 678 -19.90 13.73 5.25
N ASP A 679 -19.82 12.69 4.41
CA ASP A 679 -19.57 12.80 2.96
C ASP A 679 -20.83 13.26 2.20
N MET A 680 -22.02 12.93 2.70
CA MET A 680 -23.29 13.44 2.14
C MET A 680 -23.50 14.93 2.41
N MET A 681 -22.92 15.46 3.50
CA MET A 681 -23.23 16.80 4.00
C MET A 681 -23.02 17.93 2.97
N PRO A 682 -21.93 18.00 2.19
CA PRO A 682 -21.77 19.03 1.16
C PRO A 682 -22.94 19.06 0.17
N LEU A 683 -23.38 17.89 -0.29
CA LEU A 683 -24.53 17.77 -1.19
C LEU A 683 -25.85 18.18 -0.50
N LEU A 684 -26.08 17.72 0.74
CA LEU A 684 -27.27 18.11 1.52
C LEU A 684 -27.32 19.63 1.76
N HIS A 685 -26.16 20.26 1.98
CA HIS A 685 -26.02 21.69 2.11
C HIS A 685 -26.40 22.43 0.81
N ASN A 686 -26.04 21.89 -0.37
CA ASN A 686 -26.42 22.49 -1.65
C ASN A 686 -27.95 22.48 -1.86
N TYR A 687 -28.65 21.38 -1.53
CA TYR A 687 -30.13 21.33 -1.58
C TYR A 687 -30.79 22.43 -0.75
N VAL A 688 -30.15 22.86 0.34
CA VAL A 688 -30.68 23.92 1.20
C VAL A 688 -30.35 25.31 0.67
N THR A 689 -29.11 25.52 0.24
CA THR A 689 -28.57 26.86 -0.03
C THR A 689 -28.74 27.34 -1.47
N ILE A 690 -28.77 26.43 -2.45
CA ILE A 690 -28.83 26.77 -3.88
C ILE A 690 -30.28 26.92 -4.37
N ASP A 691 -31.18 26.01 -4.01
CA ASP A 691 -32.59 26.04 -4.43
C ASP A 691 -33.56 25.91 -3.24
N THR A 692 -33.48 26.90 -2.34
CA THR A 692 -34.33 26.97 -1.14
C THR A 692 -35.82 27.03 -1.47
N ASP A 693 -36.20 27.62 -2.61
CA ASP A 693 -37.61 27.80 -2.94
C ASP A 693 -38.25 26.46 -3.35
N THR A 694 -37.55 25.62 -4.12
CA THR A 694 -38.01 24.25 -4.41
C THR A 694 -37.99 23.37 -3.16
N LEU A 695 -36.98 23.51 -2.28
CA LEU A 695 -36.95 22.83 -0.99
C LEU A 695 -38.24 23.07 -0.18
N LEU A 696 -38.69 24.33 -0.13
CA LEU A 696 -39.89 24.72 0.63
C LEU A 696 -41.20 24.39 -0.09
N SER A 697 -41.17 24.26 -1.42
CA SER A 697 -42.35 23.91 -2.21
C SER A 697 -42.88 22.49 -1.96
N ASN A 698 -41.98 21.56 -1.59
CA ASN A 698 -42.32 20.16 -1.31
C ASN A 698 -41.96 19.79 0.15
N PRO A 699 -42.95 19.63 1.05
CA PRO A 699 -42.70 19.31 2.46
C PRO A 699 -41.85 18.05 2.68
N LYS A 700 -41.88 17.08 1.75
CA LYS A 700 -41.10 15.86 1.84
C LYS A 700 -39.59 16.10 1.81
N HIS A 701 -39.10 17.12 1.09
CA HIS A 701 -37.67 17.40 1.01
C HIS A 701 -37.10 17.80 2.38
N LEU A 702 -37.79 18.69 3.09
CA LEU A 702 -37.42 19.08 4.46
C LEU A 702 -37.57 17.91 5.45
N GLU A 703 -38.60 17.08 5.28
CA GLU A 703 -38.80 15.89 6.12
C GLU A 703 -37.65 14.89 5.99
N ILE A 704 -37.15 14.66 4.77
CA ILE A 704 -35.99 13.82 4.49
C ILE A 704 -34.76 14.34 5.24
N LEU A 705 -34.38 15.60 5.02
CA LEU A 705 -33.19 16.21 5.64
C LEU A 705 -33.27 16.18 7.17
N PHE A 706 -34.44 16.51 7.73
CA PHE A 706 -34.64 16.47 9.16
C PHE A 706 -34.55 15.04 9.71
N THR A 707 -35.12 14.06 9.01
CA THR A 707 -35.09 12.66 9.45
C THR A 707 -33.68 12.09 9.41
N MET A 708 -32.87 12.47 8.40
CA MET A 708 -31.44 12.15 8.37
C MET A 708 -30.72 12.75 9.57
N CYS A 709 -30.81 14.07 9.78
CA CYS A 709 -30.18 14.73 10.92
C CYS A 709 -30.62 14.16 12.26
N ARG A 710 -31.90 13.83 12.42
CA ARG A 710 -32.43 13.19 13.63
C ARG A 710 -31.80 11.81 13.85
N LYS A 711 -31.70 10.99 12.80
CA LYS A 711 -31.07 9.67 12.91
C LYS A 711 -29.62 9.82 13.37
N VAL A 712 -28.89 10.81 12.85
CA VAL A 712 -27.49 11.09 13.23
C VAL A 712 -27.38 11.53 14.67
N LEU A 713 -28.18 12.52 15.09
CA LEU A 713 -28.13 13.09 16.44
C LEU A 713 -28.69 12.17 17.53
N CYS A 714 -29.48 11.16 17.18
CA CYS A 714 -30.03 10.17 18.11
C CYS A 714 -29.35 8.80 18.02
N GLY A 715 -28.46 8.61 17.04
CA GLY A 715 -27.69 7.38 16.85
C GLY A 715 -26.28 7.50 17.41
N ASP A 716 -25.46 6.47 17.19
CA ASP A 716 -24.04 6.47 17.54
C ASP A 716 -23.20 6.73 16.28
N ALA A 717 -23.28 7.96 15.75
CA ALA A 717 -22.68 8.34 14.46
C ALA A 717 -21.22 8.83 14.57
N GLY A 718 -20.74 9.04 15.79
CA GLY A 718 -19.50 9.76 16.06
C GLY A 718 -19.68 11.28 16.06
N GLU A 719 -18.79 11.96 16.78
CA GLU A 719 -18.87 13.40 17.06
C GLU A 719 -18.87 14.26 15.78
N ASP A 720 -18.15 13.85 14.74
CA ASP A 720 -18.04 14.59 13.48
C ASP A 720 -19.38 14.59 12.72
N ALA A 721 -20.04 13.44 12.57
CA ALA A 721 -21.32 13.36 11.88
C ALA A 721 -22.42 14.14 12.64
N GLU A 722 -22.44 14.04 13.97
CA GLU A 722 -23.35 14.85 14.82
C GLU A 722 -23.14 16.35 14.63
N CYS A 723 -21.88 16.80 14.54
CA CYS A 723 -21.54 18.20 14.27
C CYS A 723 -22.07 18.66 12.90
N HIS A 724 -21.90 17.84 11.86
CA HIS A 724 -22.42 18.14 10.52
C HIS A 724 -23.95 18.19 10.51
N ALA A 725 -24.63 17.28 11.20
CA ALA A 725 -26.09 17.25 11.29
C ALA A 725 -26.63 18.50 12.00
N ALA A 726 -26.01 18.89 13.11
CA ALA A 726 -26.34 20.13 13.80
C ALA A 726 -26.09 21.36 12.92
N LYS A 727 -25.00 21.36 12.14
CA LYS A 727 -24.70 22.46 11.21
C LYS A 727 -25.70 22.55 10.07
N LEU A 728 -26.15 21.42 9.51
CA LEU A 728 -27.18 21.40 8.48
C LEU A 728 -28.50 21.98 8.99
N LEU A 729 -28.93 21.59 10.20
CA LEU A 729 -30.11 22.16 10.85
C LEU A 729 -29.98 23.68 11.06
N GLU A 730 -28.80 24.14 11.51
CA GLU A 730 -28.49 25.56 11.64
C GLU A 730 -28.66 26.29 10.30
N VAL A 731 -28.09 25.75 9.21
CA VAL A 731 -28.19 26.33 7.87
C VAL A 731 -29.63 26.36 7.38
N ILE A 732 -30.41 25.30 7.56
CA ILE A 732 -31.83 25.26 7.18
C ILE A 732 -32.61 26.39 7.87
N ILE A 733 -32.41 26.57 9.18
CA ILE A 733 -33.10 27.63 9.95
C ILE A 733 -32.70 29.02 9.47
N LEU A 734 -31.41 29.25 9.21
CA LEU A 734 -30.91 30.54 8.77
C LEU A 734 -31.39 30.88 7.35
N GLN A 735 -31.30 29.92 6.43
CA GLN A 735 -31.61 30.10 5.02
C GLN A 735 -33.13 30.22 4.76
N CYS A 736 -33.96 29.48 5.52
CA CYS A 736 -35.41 29.49 5.35
C CYS A 736 -36.13 30.53 6.23
N LYS A 737 -35.38 31.40 6.93
CA LYS A 737 -35.94 32.41 7.83
C LYS A 737 -36.91 33.35 7.10
N GLY A 738 -38.13 33.43 7.61
CA GLY A 738 -39.18 34.30 7.02
C GLY A 738 -39.80 33.77 5.72
N LYS A 739 -39.48 32.53 5.31
CA LYS A 739 -40.02 31.87 4.11
C LYS A 739 -41.04 30.75 4.42
N GLY A 740 -41.67 30.76 5.60
CA GLY A 740 -42.74 29.81 5.95
C GLY A 740 -42.28 28.50 6.60
N ILE A 741 -41.01 28.40 7.02
CA ILE A 741 -40.49 27.23 7.76
C ILE A 741 -41.24 26.97 9.09
N ASP A 742 -41.88 28.00 9.66
CA ASP A 742 -42.65 27.93 10.91
C ASP A 742 -43.77 26.88 10.88
N GLN A 743 -44.35 26.62 9.70
CA GLN A 743 -45.39 25.58 9.53
C GLN A 743 -44.81 24.16 9.59
N VAL A 744 -43.54 23.99 9.20
CA VAL A 744 -42.83 22.71 9.20
C VAL A 744 -42.15 22.47 10.55
N ILE A 745 -41.69 23.52 11.23
CA ILE A 745 -41.16 23.48 12.60
C ILE A 745 -42.23 23.00 13.60
N HIS A 746 -43.51 23.26 13.35
CA HIS A 746 -44.61 22.71 14.16
C HIS A 746 -44.73 21.17 14.08
N VAL A 747 -44.32 20.57 12.96
CA VAL A 747 -44.21 19.10 12.77
C VAL A 747 -42.92 18.57 13.41
N TRP A 748 -41.88 19.40 13.46
CA TRP A 748 -40.63 19.13 14.17
C TRP A 748 -40.83 19.24 15.68
N LYS A 749 -41.52 18.27 16.29
CA LYS A 749 -41.50 18.03 17.74
C LYS A 749 -40.07 17.63 18.19
N ILE A 750 -39.13 18.58 18.12
CA ILE A 750 -37.76 18.51 18.62
C ILE A 750 -37.75 18.30 20.15
N TYR A 751 -38.90 18.56 20.78
CA TYR A 751 -39.27 18.07 22.12
C TYR A 751 -38.85 16.61 22.40
N HIS A 752 -38.95 15.71 21.42
CA HIS A 752 -38.66 14.29 21.62
C HIS A 752 -37.19 13.91 21.46
N ILE A 753 -36.41 14.70 20.71
CA ILE A 753 -34.97 14.44 20.46
C ILE A 753 -34.16 14.67 21.75
N TYR A 754 -34.51 15.69 22.53
CA TYR A 754 -33.87 15.96 23.82
C TYR A 754 -34.35 15.00 24.93
N PHE A 755 -35.62 14.58 24.91
CA PHE A 755 -36.16 13.64 25.91
C PHE A 755 -35.64 12.21 25.77
N SER A 756 -35.22 11.80 24.57
CA SER A 756 -34.67 10.46 24.34
C SER A 756 -33.19 10.37 24.74
N CYS A 757 -32.44 11.49 24.71
CA CYS A 757 -31.04 11.57 25.17
C CYS A 757 -30.87 12.09 26.61
N SER A 758 -31.92 12.59 27.25
CA SER A 758 -31.87 13.05 28.64
C SER A 758 -33.23 12.88 29.32
N SER A 759 -33.28 12.02 30.33
CA SER A 759 -34.41 11.91 31.25
C SER A 759 -34.61 13.24 31.98
N VAL A 760 -35.72 13.95 31.74
CA VAL A 760 -36.44 14.83 32.69
C VAL A 760 -37.64 15.49 31.98
N ASP A 761 -38.78 15.49 32.69
CA ASP A 761 -40.11 15.96 32.27
C ASP A 761 -40.28 17.49 32.09
N GLY A 762 -41.20 17.90 31.19
CA GLY A 762 -41.99 19.15 31.29
C GLY A 762 -41.81 20.25 30.22
N HIS A 763 -42.92 20.56 29.52
CA HIS A 763 -43.26 21.72 28.65
C HIS A 763 -42.41 23.00 28.67
N LEU A 764 -42.07 23.55 27.48
CA LEU A 764 -41.46 24.88 27.23
C LEU A 764 -41.61 25.45 25.78
N ASP A 765 -41.72 26.77 25.69
CA ASP A 765 -41.94 27.52 24.44
C ASP A 765 -40.68 27.77 23.59
N PHE A 766 -40.89 28.24 22.35
CA PHE A 766 -39.95 28.65 21.27
C PHE A 766 -38.65 29.36 21.73
N PHE A 767 -38.65 30.00 22.90
CA PHE A 767 -37.48 30.61 23.52
C PHE A 767 -36.40 29.58 23.92
N HIS A 768 -36.80 28.34 24.27
CA HIS A 768 -35.87 27.26 24.61
C HIS A 768 -35.23 26.60 23.39
N PHE A 769 -35.86 26.65 22.20
CA PHE A 769 -35.27 26.21 20.94
C PHE A 769 -34.04 27.07 20.56
N ILE A 770 -34.16 28.38 20.75
CA ILE A 770 -33.04 29.33 20.61
C ILE A 770 -31.98 29.06 21.67
N ILE A 771 -32.35 28.75 22.92
CA ILE A 771 -31.41 28.41 23.98
C ILE A 771 -30.67 27.10 23.70
N ILE A 772 -31.32 26.07 23.12
CA ILE A 772 -30.67 24.80 22.75
C ILE A 772 -29.66 25.01 21.62
N ILE A 773 -30.03 25.75 20.58
CA ILE A 773 -29.09 26.12 19.50
C ILE A 773 -27.95 26.99 20.04
N ILE A 774 -28.25 27.93 20.94
CA ILE A 774 -27.22 28.75 21.63
C ILE A 774 -26.34 27.89 22.53
N ILE A 775 -26.86 26.88 23.24
CA ILE A 775 -26.08 25.96 24.07
C ILE A 775 -25.18 25.08 23.19
N ILE A 776 -25.66 24.61 22.04
CA ILE A 776 -24.86 23.87 21.04
C ILE A 776 -23.76 24.78 20.47
N ILE A 777 -24.09 26.04 20.13
CA ILE A 777 -23.12 27.04 19.66
C ILE A 777 -22.11 27.43 20.76
N ILE A 778 -22.53 27.53 22.02
CA ILE A 778 -21.65 27.84 23.17
C ILE A 778 -20.74 26.65 23.49
N LYS A 779 -21.24 25.40 23.44
CA LYS A 779 -20.41 24.18 23.55
C LYS A 779 -19.36 24.15 22.43
N ARG A 780 -19.75 24.50 21.20
CA ARG A 780 -18.87 24.63 20.02
C ARG A 780 -17.83 25.74 20.19
N PHE A 781 -18.19 26.89 20.75
CA PHE A 781 -17.23 27.98 21.02
C PHE A 781 -16.23 27.59 22.12
N TYR A 782 -16.67 26.86 23.14
CA TYR A 782 -15.81 26.37 24.22
C TYR A 782 -14.83 25.28 23.74
N LEU A 783 -15.28 24.35 22.89
CA LEU A 783 -14.43 23.29 22.32
C LEU A 783 -13.48 23.82 21.24
N PHE A 784 -13.94 24.74 20.38
CA PHE A 784 -13.08 25.40 19.39
C PHE A 784 -11.97 26.25 20.05
N ILE A 785 -12.27 26.93 21.17
CA ILE A 785 -11.24 27.61 21.97
C ILE A 785 -10.25 26.59 22.56
N ARG A 786 -10.74 25.45 23.08
CA ARG A 786 -9.88 24.38 23.62
C ARG A 786 -8.94 23.78 22.57
N ASP A 787 -9.42 23.52 21.36
CA ASP A 787 -8.60 22.98 20.27
C ASP A 787 -7.65 24.03 19.70
N ARG A 788 -8.08 25.29 19.56
CA ARG A 788 -7.20 26.39 19.14
C ARG A 788 -6.11 26.68 20.16
N ASP A 789 -6.41 26.58 21.45
CA ASP A 789 -5.41 26.71 22.51
C ASP A 789 -4.48 25.50 22.54
N SER A 790 -4.98 24.28 22.29
CA SER A 790 -4.15 23.07 22.13
C SER A 790 -3.27 23.10 20.88
N GLN A 791 -3.74 23.74 19.80
CA GLN A 791 -3.01 23.91 18.55
C GLN A 791 -1.99 25.04 18.67
N ARG A 792 -2.32 26.15 19.34
CA ARG A 792 -1.36 27.19 19.72
C ARG A 792 -0.29 26.69 20.69
N GLU A 793 -0.65 25.79 21.61
CA GLU A 793 0.33 25.19 22.52
C GLU A 793 1.25 24.21 21.77
N ARG A 794 0.74 23.50 20.76
CA ARG A 794 1.54 22.69 19.83
C ARG A 794 2.45 23.55 18.96
N GLU A 795 1.95 24.63 18.37
CA GLU A 795 2.73 25.59 17.58
C GLU A 795 3.77 26.35 18.43
N HIS A 796 3.44 26.69 19.68
CA HIS A 796 4.37 27.30 20.61
C HIS A 796 5.47 26.32 21.02
N LYS A 797 5.13 25.05 21.33
CA LYS A 797 6.10 23.99 21.60
C LYS A 797 6.97 23.69 20.37
N GLN A 798 6.40 23.77 19.17
CA GLN A 798 7.13 23.58 17.90
C GLN A 798 8.05 24.77 17.59
N GLY A 799 7.60 26.00 17.81
CA GLY A 799 8.42 27.21 17.68
C GLY A 799 9.51 27.35 18.75
N GLU A 800 9.29 26.81 19.96
CA GLU A 800 10.35 26.64 20.97
C GLU A 800 11.35 25.55 20.59
N TRP A 801 10.87 24.44 20.01
CA TRP A 801 11.71 23.37 19.49
C TRP A 801 12.59 23.85 18.33
N GLU A 802 12.05 24.64 17.40
CA GLU A 802 12.79 25.24 16.29
C GLU A 802 13.80 26.30 16.76
N ARG A 803 13.45 27.14 17.74
CA ARG A 803 14.40 28.08 18.36
C ARG A 803 15.53 27.39 19.11
N LYS A 804 15.27 26.27 19.80
CA LYS A 804 16.32 25.43 20.41
C LYS A 804 17.20 24.76 19.36
N LYS A 805 16.64 24.35 18.22
CA LYS A 805 17.37 23.78 17.08
C LYS A 805 18.31 24.80 16.42
N GLN A 806 17.87 26.05 16.26
CA GLN A 806 18.69 27.14 15.72
C GLN A 806 19.78 27.61 16.69
N ALA A 807 19.51 27.61 18.00
CA ALA A 807 20.50 27.95 19.02
C ALA A 807 21.65 26.93 19.13
N HIS A 808 21.46 25.67 18.68
CA HIS A 808 22.52 24.65 18.60
C HIS A 808 23.30 24.67 17.28
N SER A 809 22.81 25.37 16.24
CA SER A 809 23.52 25.57 14.98
C SER A 809 24.28 26.90 14.89
N GLY A 810 24.20 27.76 15.92
CA GLY A 810 24.90 29.06 15.99
C GLY A 810 26.21 29.04 16.79
N GLY A 811 26.71 27.86 17.17
CA GLY A 811 27.95 27.68 17.91
C GLY A 811 28.96 26.81 17.15
N ALA A 812 29.37 27.25 15.95
CA ALA A 812 30.62 26.88 15.28
C ALA A 812 30.89 27.88 14.14
#